data_AF-A0A1R2AYY2-F1
#
_entry.id   AF-A0A1R2AYY2-F1
#
_cell.length_a   1.000
_cell.length_b   1.000
_cell.length_c   1.000
_cell.angle_alpha   90.00
_cell.angle_beta   90.00
_cell.angle_gamma   90.00
#
_symmetry.space_group_name_H-M   'P 1'
#
loop_
_entity.id
_entity.type
_entity.pdbx_description
1 polymer ?
#
loop_
_entity_poly.entity_id
_entity_poly.type
_entity_poly.pdbx_seq_one_letter_code
_entity_poly.pdbx_strand_id
1 'polypeptide(L)'
;MSLLDQNEVHTMLRKLFLKYTSSASKLSLTYIRLNKYIQMMTDAGVIDRHLTSKRLELIYCGENKNRSNMTFETFLETIPRILIEKYPSIFQNSPGEAFARLLQHHLNPLYLRLDETSKSDRKLIDEVDMDCEIIFTEVYSSFRELYILLFPWELRRDVNTDFILNRSQRAFQLFVRDFDISPGLLNKPQVGKIWNDLIIAQEGPIDGALDMLPEPSAEIGQVFTLSKFMLTMYIVAVKGYEEDTNLGSTPPAEKVLVLLERLELSKGFQEFSPKLKKASLLPSPDVIHQVLYPESDNIDEFSHISEEKQEDSGGESEIGIAVSANTAAKLEEHIEKLQHIFQAYCSYGEPMNTTKMTGSKLVKMMRDCGIIKVLKAESIASLKTYTDGMLIKENVDIIFSIVSDKKTNNGRLDFKQFLQALEHIAQKVFPEQPLDDSLIQIVTEYILKLENTWNDERGVSSSNIKNQMEALRNPEVIEILSIVHRSIIFYYRAYSSPAGLMGFEGFLKFCKDFSIFPDLIAKSKLLRFFCTLANIHAQTEQPEISLSQSTIFEKKVTTNAVDFIDEHLFVEGLALIAEEVLYKEPEPNTVERICFLMERMSQSEGPTIVLRKVGHNRNSCAECQDMLVHLRARYPEIFEFAATTQKVGFNDVLAELPRKIN
;
A
#
# COMPACT_ATOMS: atom_id res chain seq x y z
N MET A 1 -33.29 33.58 18.36
CA MET A 1 -32.58 32.36 17.96
C MET A 1 -32.65 31.40 19.14
N SER A 2 -32.86 30.11 18.93
CA SER A 2 -32.67 29.12 20.01
C SER A 2 -31.22 29.21 20.49
N LEU A 3 -31.00 28.97 21.78
CA LEU A 3 -29.65 28.72 22.30
C LEU A 3 -29.23 27.37 21.70
N LEU A 4 -28.26 27.38 20.77
CA LEU A 4 -27.57 26.17 20.33
C LEU A 4 -27.04 25.46 21.58
N ASP A 5 -27.21 24.15 21.65
CA ASP A 5 -26.74 23.42 22.83
C ASP A 5 -25.22 23.44 22.88
N GLN A 6 -24.66 23.42 24.10
CA GLN A 6 -23.22 23.47 24.29
C GLN A 6 -22.54 22.26 23.64
N ASN A 7 -23.23 21.12 23.58
CA ASN A 7 -22.77 19.91 22.89
C ASN A 7 -22.80 20.06 21.36
N GLU A 8 -23.81 20.73 20.78
CA GLU A 8 -23.86 21.04 19.34
C GLU A 8 -22.70 21.93 18.92
N VAL A 9 -22.47 23.03 19.66
CA VAL A 9 -21.38 23.98 19.39
C VAL A 9 -20.02 23.30 19.55
N HIS A 10 -19.83 22.50 20.61
CA HIS A 10 -18.61 21.73 20.83
C HIS A 10 -18.36 20.73 19.67
N THR A 11 -19.39 20.00 19.25
CA THR A 11 -19.32 19.04 18.13
C THR A 11 -19.02 19.74 16.80
N MET A 12 -19.65 20.89 16.52
CA MET A 12 -19.37 21.69 15.31
C MET A 12 -17.90 22.16 15.28
N LEU A 13 -17.39 22.69 16.40
CA LEU A 13 -16.00 23.12 16.53
C LEU A 13 -15.02 21.94 16.43
N ARG A 14 -15.37 20.77 16.98
CA ARG A 14 -14.58 19.53 16.90
C ARG A 14 -14.46 19.04 15.47
N LYS A 15 -15.60 18.94 14.75
CA LYS A 15 -15.64 18.60 13.32
C LYS A 15 -14.83 19.59 12.48
N LEU A 16 -14.99 20.89 12.73
CA LEU A 16 -14.24 21.94 12.02
C LEU A 16 -12.72 21.78 12.22
N PHE A 17 -12.26 21.63 13.46
CA PHE A 17 -10.84 21.40 13.79
C PHE A 17 -10.27 20.18 13.06
N LEU A 18 -10.98 19.05 13.05
CA LEU A 18 -10.52 17.79 12.44
C LEU A 18 -10.38 17.85 10.91
N LYS A 19 -11.23 18.63 10.21
CA LYS A 19 -11.05 18.86 8.77
C LYS A 19 -9.74 19.63 8.48
N TYR A 20 -9.22 20.41 9.42
CA TYR A 20 -7.91 21.08 9.28
C TYR A 20 -6.71 20.26 9.81
N THR A 21 -6.86 19.40 10.83
CA THR A 21 -5.76 18.51 11.30
C THR A 21 -5.37 17.46 10.25
N SER A 22 -6.38 16.84 9.63
CA SER A 22 -6.23 15.69 8.71
C SER A 22 -5.38 15.99 7.47
N SER A 23 -5.27 17.26 7.07
CA SER A 23 -4.64 17.69 5.81
C SER A 23 -3.13 17.96 5.86
N ALA A 24 -2.40 17.48 6.90
CA ALA A 24 -1.00 17.88 7.13
C ALA A 24 0.02 16.80 7.55
N SER A 25 -0.34 15.66 8.16
CA SER A 25 0.66 14.61 8.48
C SER A 25 0.08 13.20 8.70
N LYS A 26 0.85 12.18 8.31
CA LYS A 26 0.46 10.75 8.27
C LYS A 26 0.32 10.06 9.66
N LEU A 27 0.42 10.79 10.78
CA LEU A 27 0.59 10.20 12.12
C LEU A 27 -0.11 10.93 13.29
N SER A 28 -0.68 12.12 13.11
CA SER A 28 -1.40 12.79 14.22
C SER A 28 -2.63 13.57 13.74
N LEU A 29 -3.79 12.92 13.82
CA LEU A 29 -5.10 13.49 13.48
C LEU A 29 -5.69 14.31 14.65
N THR A 30 -5.11 14.16 15.84
CA THR A 30 -5.49 14.81 17.10
C THR A 30 -4.95 16.23 17.29
N TYR A 31 -4.06 16.72 16.39
CA TYR A 31 -3.46 18.05 16.52
C TYR A 31 -3.50 18.87 15.23
N ILE A 32 -3.77 20.17 15.35
CA ILE A 32 -3.58 21.16 14.27
C ILE A 32 -2.17 21.74 14.36
N ARG A 33 -1.63 22.22 13.23
CA ARG A 33 -0.36 22.98 13.18
C ARG A 33 -0.63 24.45 12.90
N LEU A 34 0.29 25.34 13.29
CA LEU A 34 0.19 26.80 13.13
C LEU A 34 -0.31 27.19 11.72
N ASN A 35 0.31 26.68 10.66
CA ASN A 35 -0.09 27.01 9.29
C ASN A 35 -1.54 26.61 8.95
N LYS A 36 -2.01 25.45 9.43
CA LYS A 36 -3.40 24.99 9.23
C LYS A 36 -4.39 25.69 10.15
N TYR A 37 -3.97 26.14 11.32
CA TYR A 37 -4.77 27.01 12.19
C TYR A 37 -4.95 28.41 11.57
N ILE A 38 -3.89 29.02 11.03
CA ILE A 38 -3.97 30.28 10.28
C ILE A 38 -4.84 30.11 9.03
N GLN A 39 -4.69 29.00 8.29
CA GLN A 39 -5.57 28.65 7.16
C GLN A 39 -7.05 28.63 7.60
N MET A 40 -7.40 27.86 8.65
CA MET A 40 -8.77 27.76 9.16
C MET A 40 -9.37 29.13 9.53
N MET A 41 -8.59 30.01 10.16
CA MET A 41 -9.02 31.37 10.50
C MET A 41 -9.15 32.27 9.27
N THR A 42 -8.32 32.05 8.23
CA THR A 42 -8.41 32.76 6.95
C THR A 42 -9.67 32.36 6.20
N ASP A 43 -9.90 31.05 6.04
CA ASP A 43 -11.02 30.48 5.30
C ASP A 43 -12.39 30.79 5.97
N ALA A 44 -12.40 31.00 7.29
CA ALA A 44 -13.54 31.48 8.08
C ALA A 44 -13.74 33.02 8.04
N GLY A 45 -12.84 33.78 7.43
CA GLY A 45 -12.88 35.24 7.45
C GLY A 45 -12.68 35.85 8.85
N VAL A 46 -12.07 35.11 9.78
CA VAL A 46 -11.74 35.61 11.14
C VAL A 46 -10.65 36.67 11.08
N ILE A 47 -9.80 36.64 10.04
CA ILE A 47 -8.73 37.61 9.82
C ILE A 47 -9.28 38.93 9.25
N ASP A 48 -8.94 40.05 9.88
CA ASP A 48 -9.32 41.40 9.43
C ASP A 48 -8.25 42.46 9.80
N ARG A 49 -8.62 43.75 9.79
CA ARG A 49 -7.71 44.86 10.11
C ARG A 49 -7.31 44.94 11.59
N HIS A 50 -8.08 44.33 12.49
CA HIS A 50 -7.81 44.27 13.92
C HIS A 50 -7.13 42.95 14.28
N LEU A 51 -7.69 41.82 13.83
CA LEU A 51 -7.14 40.48 14.05
C LEU A 51 -6.33 40.01 12.83
N THR A 52 -5.05 40.36 12.78
CA THR A 52 -4.14 39.96 11.68
C THR A 52 -3.59 38.54 11.87
N SER A 53 -3.08 37.92 10.79
CA SER A 53 -2.46 36.58 10.83
C SER A 53 -1.30 36.50 11.84
N LYS A 54 -0.48 37.57 11.95
CA LYS A 54 0.61 37.65 12.94
C LYS A 54 0.09 37.75 14.38
N ARG A 55 -1.10 38.32 14.59
CA ARG A 55 -1.75 38.34 15.92
C ARG A 55 -2.32 36.98 16.28
N LEU A 56 -2.92 36.27 15.32
CA LEU A 56 -3.33 34.86 15.48
C LEU A 56 -2.15 33.92 15.74
N GLU A 57 -0.99 34.14 15.11
CA GLU A 57 0.24 33.41 15.37
C GLU A 57 0.72 33.61 16.82
N LEU A 58 0.68 34.84 17.33
CA LEU A 58 0.99 35.12 18.74
C LEU A 58 -0.01 34.46 19.71
N ILE A 59 -1.29 34.38 19.36
CA ILE A 59 -2.30 33.64 20.14
C ILE A 59 -1.99 32.13 20.12
N TYR A 60 -1.72 31.56 18.94
CA TYR A 60 -1.39 30.14 18.78
C TYR A 60 -0.17 29.76 19.61
N CYS A 61 0.93 30.50 19.46
CA CYS A 61 2.19 30.23 20.17
C CYS A 61 2.05 30.44 21.68
N GLY A 62 1.28 31.44 22.10
CA GLY A 62 0.95 31.70 23.51
C GLY A 62 0.21 30.53 24.16
N GLU A 63 -1.01 30.26 23.75
CA GLU A 63 -1.86 29.25 24.41
C GLU A 63 -1.30 27.83 24.23
N ASN A 64 -0.70 27.54 23.07
CA ASN A 64 -0.07 26.24 22.79
C ASN A 64 1.37 26.10 23.31
N LYS A 65 1.84 26.98 24.21
CA LYS A 65 3.11 26.79 24.94
C LYS A 65 4.34 26.68 24.00
N ASN A 66 4.30 27.37 22.85
CA ASN A 66 5.22 27.27 21.70
C ASN A 66 5.35 25.86 21.07
N ARG A 67 4.39 24.94 21.27
CA ARG A 67 4.40 23.63 20.60
C ARG A 67 4.04 23.77 19.12
N SER A 68 4.66 22.92 18.29
CA SER A 68 4.37 22.84 16.84
C SER A 68 2.96 22.30 16.53
N ASN A 69 2.42 21.48 17.43
CA ASN A 69 1.14 20.79 17.34
C ASN A 69 0.22 21.24 18.48
N MET A 70 -1.02 21.64 18.18
CA MET A 70 -2.05 22.14 19.11
C MET A 70 -3.21 21.12 19.18
N THR A 71 -3.62 20.71 20.38
CA THR A 71 -4.75 19.77 20.56
C THR A 71 -6.11 20.46 20.34
N PHE A 72 -7.22 19.69 20.26
CA PHE A 72 -8.55 20.27 20.09
C PHE A 72 -8.95 21.16 21.28
N GLU A 73 -8.64 20.70 22.49
CA GLU A 73 -8.82 21.46 23.72
C GLU A 73 -8.03 22.76 23.59
N THR A 74 -6.72 22.66 23.29
CA THR A 74 -5.81 23.81 23.13
C THR A 74 -6.26 24.79 22.03
N PHE A 75 -7.03 24.33 21.05
CA PHE A 75 -7.70 25.20 20.08
C PHE A 75 -8.89 25.96 20.69
N LEU A 76 -9.76 25.32 21.48
CA LEU A 76 -10.83 26.01 22.21
C LEU A 76 -10.28 27.14 23.11
N GLU A 77 -9.09 26.96 23.68
CA GLU A 77 -8.40 27.96 24.52
C GLU A 77 -7.96 29.20 23.71
N THR A 78 -7.79 29.11 22.39
CA THR A 78 -7.52 30.29 21.55
C THR A 78 -8.75 31.18 21.36
N ILE A 79 -9.96 30.64 21.52
CA ILE A 79 -11.20 31.33 21.17
C ILE A 79 -11.41 32.59 22.01
N PRO A 80 -11.29 32.59 23.36
CA PRO A 80 -11.46 33.83 24.13
C PRO A 80 -10.42 34.91 23.78
N ARG A 81 -9.19 34.53 23.41
CA ARG A 81 -8.19 35.50 22.90
C ARG A 81 -8.59 36.10 21.56
N ILE A 82 -9.10 35.28 20.64
CA ILE A 82 -9.68 35.75 19.37
C ILE A 82 -10.82 36.74 19.61
N LEU A 83 -11.68 36.48 20.61
CA LEU A 83 -12.80 37.37 20.94
C LEU A 83 -12.35 38.71 21.53
N ILE A 84 -11.34 38.71 22.42
CA ILE A 84 -10.73 39.93 22.98
C ILE A 84 -10.16 40.82 21.86
N GLU A 85 -9.45 40.23 20.90
CA GLU A 85 -8.79 40.99 19.82
C GLU A 85 -9.75 41.43 18.70
N LYS A 86 -10.73 40.59 18.34
CA LYS A 86 -11.67 40.85 17.23
C LYS A 86 -12.89 41.69 17.65
N TYR A 87 -13.35 41.53 18.90
CA TYR A 87 -14.57 42.17 19.40
C TYR A 87 -14.38 42.82 20.79
N PRO A 88 -13.32 43.64 21.03
CA PRO A 88 -12.93 44.08 22.37
C PRO A 88 -14.05 44.74 23.17
N SER A 89 -14.82 45.65 22.54
CA SER A 89 -15.93 46.35 23.20
C SER A 89 -17.15 45.47 23.45
N ILE A 90 -17.35 44.40 22.68
CA ILE A 90 -18.46 43.46 22.89
C ILE A 90 -18.05 42.46 23.97
N PHE A 91 -16.83 41.92 23.90
CA PHE A 91 -16.30 40.97 24.89
C PHE A 91 -16.27 41.57 26.31
N GLN A 92 -15.89 42.84 26.46
CA GLN A 92 -15.92 43.54 27.76
C GLN A 92 -17.32 43.67 28.37
N ASN A 93 -18.38 43.68 27.56
CA ASN A 93 -19.77 43.82 28.03
C ASN A 93 -20.52 42.47 28.09
N SER A 94 -20.22 41.56 27.18
CA SER A 94 -20.84 40.24 27.05
C SER A 94 -19.94 39.29 26.24
N PRO A 95 -19.09 38.48 26.91
CA PRO A 95 -18.28 37.45 26.25
C PRO A 95 -19.12 36.46 25.43
N GLY A 96 -20.33 36.13 25.92
CA GLY A 96 -21.27 35.24 25.23
C GLY A 96 -21.81 35.81 23.92
N GLU A 97 -22.07 37.12 23.85
CA GLU A 97 -22.49 37.77 22.59
C GLU A 97 -21.33 37.85 21.59
N ALA A 98 -20.12 38.16 22.05
CA ALA A 98 -18.92 38.12 21.22
C ALA A 98 -18.69 36.71 20.63
N PHE A 99 -18.86 35.66 21.44
CA PHE A 99 -18.76 34.27 20.98
C PHE A 99 -19.85 33.89 19.98
N ALA A 100 -21.12 34.26 20.24
CA ALA A 100 -22.22 34.03 19.32
C ALA A 100 -21.98 34.69 17.96
N ARG A 101 -21.46 35.93 17.92
CA ARG A 101 -21.05 36.62 16.69
C ARG A 101 -19.91 35.91 15.95
N LEU A 102 -18.89 35.39 16.66
CA LEU A 102 -17.81 34.61 16.06
C LEU A 102 -18.33 33.31 15.41
N LEU A 103 -19.22 32.59 16.10
CA LEU A 103 -19.86 31.39 15.56
C LEU A 103 -20.70 31.73 14.33
N GLN A 104 -21.62 32.67 14.44
CA GLN A 104 -22.61 32.97 13.41
C GLN A 104 -22.01 33.55 12.12
N HIS A 105 -21.01 34.44 12.23
CA HIS A 105 -20.45 35.15 11.07
C HIS A 105 -19.21 34.50 10.46
N HIS A 106 -18.54 33.59 11.16
CA HIS A 106 -17.25 33.03 10.73
C HIS A 106 -17.19 31.50 10.77
N LEU A 107 -17.34 30.91 11.96
CA LEU A 107 -17.06 29.48 12.15
C LEU A 107 -18.17 28.57 11.60
N ASN A 108 -19.45 28.93 11.77
CA ASN A 108 -20.57 28.18 11.20
C ASN A 108 -20.64 28.31 9.65
N PRO A 109 -20.47 29.49 9.03
CA PRO A 109 -20.36 29.59 7.57
C PRO A 109 -19.16 28.84 6.95
N LEU A 110 -18.08 28.60 7.70
CA LEU A 110 -17.03 27.67 7.26
C LEU A 110 -17.42 26.21 7.46
N TYR A 111 -17.98 25.86 8.63
CA TYR A 111 -18.48 24.51 8.90
C TYR A 111 -19.45 24.03 7.82
N LEU A 112 -20.49 24.82 7.50
CA LEU A 112 -21.50 24.44 6.50
C LEU A 112 -20.90 24.15 5.10
N ARG A 113 -19.92 24.95 4.65
CA ARG A 113 -19.22 24.72 3.37
C ARG A 113 -18.37 23.44 3.36
N LEU A 114 -17.84 23.04 4.52
CA LEU A 114 -17.03 21.82 4.68
C LEU A 114 -17.90 20.57 4.98
N ASP A 115 -19.10 20.79 5.53
CA ASP A 115 -20.11 19.76 5.70
C ASP A 115 -20.76 19.42 4.36
N GLU A 116 -20.96 20.43 3.49
CA GLU A 116 -21.42 20.27 2.11
C GLU A 116 -20.51 19.37 1.26
N THR A 117 -19.19 19.55 1.33
CA THR A 117 -18.23 18.66 0.67
C THR A 117 -18.11 17.28 1.34
N SER A 118 -18.73 17.10 2.52
CA SER A 118 -18.85 15.80 3.22
C SER A 118 -20.21 15.12 3.01
N LYS A 119 -21.17 15.73 2.28
CA LYS A 119 -22.51 15.15 2.06
C LYS A 119 -22.48 13.84 1.25
N SER A 120 -21.57 13.71 0.28
CA SER A 120 -21.36 12.46 -0.45
C SER A 120 -20.77 11.35 0.44
N ASP A 121 -19.87 11.69 1.36
CA ASP A 121 -19.35 10.74 2.34
C ASP A 121 -20.45 10.27 3.32
N ARG A 122 -21.36 11.17 3.73
CA ARG A 122 -22.52 10.82 4.57
C ARG A 122 -23.54 9.95 3.88
N LYS A 123 -23.80 10.16 2.58
CA LYS A 123 -24.72 9.28 1.83
C LYS A 123 -24.31 7.80 1.91
N LEU A 124 -23.01 7.51 1.96
CA LEU A 124 -22.44 6.16 2.14
C LEU A 124 -22.42 5.64 3.59
N ILE A 125 -22.94 6.43 4.54
CA ILE A 125 -23.12 6.09 5.96
C ILE A 125 -24.61 5.96 6.28
N ASP A 126 -25.42 6.85 5.67
CA ASP A 126 -26.85 6.98 5.92
C ASP A 126 -27.70 6.08 4.96
N GLU A 127 -27.13 5.65 3.83
CA GLU A 127 -27.73 4.71 2.86
C GLU A 127 -26.77 3.53 2.61
N VAL A 128 -26.90 2.47 3.40
CA VAL A 128 -26.30 1.16 3.10
C VAL A 128 -27.17 0.44 2.07
N ASP A 129 -26.55 -0.40 1.24
CA ASP A 129 -27.24 -1.19 0.23
C ASP A 129 -27.85 -2.46 0.84
N MET A 130 -29.12 -2.77 0.54
CA MET A 130 -29.83 -3.91 1.13
C MET A 130 -29.16 -5.26 0.82
N ASP A 131 -28.53 -5.40 -0.35
CA ASP A 131 -27.79 -6.62 -0.68
C ASP A 131 -26.49 -6.73 0.12
N CYS A 132 -25.90 -5.60 0.53
CA CYS A 132 -24.82 -5.57 1.51
C CYS A 132 -25.30 -5.95 2.92
N GLU A 133 -26.49 -5.50 3.35
CA GLU A 133 -27.08 -5.91 4.64
C GLU A 133 -27.28 -7.43 4.71
N ILE A 134 -27.76 -8.05 3.61
CA ILE A 134 -27.90 -9.52 3.49
C ILE A 134 -26.53 -10.20 3.62
N ILE A 135 -25.52 -9.76 2.86
CA ILE A 135 -24.14 -10.29 2.98
C ILE A 135 -23.64 -10.18 4.42
N PHE A 136 -23.68 -8.98 5.02
CA PHE A 136 -23.14 -8.72 6.34
C PHE A 136 -23.88 -9.45 7.46
N THR A 137 -25.17 -9.72 7.29
CA THR A 137 -25.98 -10.54 8.21
C THR A 137 -25.55 -12.00 8.19
N GLU A 138 -25.29 -12.58 7.02
CA GLU A 138 -24.78 -13.96 6.88
C GLU A 138 -23.36 -14.09 7.49
N VAL A 139 -22.45 -13.16 7.18
CA VAL A 139 -21.05 -13.22 7.66
C VAL A 139 -20.83 -12.61 9.05
N TYR A 140 -21.87 -12.09 9.70
CA TYR A 140 -21.82 -11.43 11.02
C TYR A 140 -21.12 -12.28 12.08
N SER A 141 -21.34 -13.60 12.10
CA SER A 141 -20.75 -14.49 13.10
C SER A 141 -19.21 -14.50 13.01
N SER A 142 -18.68 -14.58 11.79
CA SER A 142 -17.26 -14.50 11.46
C SER A 142 -16.66 -13.14 11.80
N PHE A 143 -17.37 -12.06 11.43
CA PHE A 143 -16.96 -10.69 11.75
C PHE A 143 -16.90 -10.42 13.25
N ARG A 144 -17.83 -11.00 14.01
CA ARG A 144 -17.88 -10.89 15.47
C ARG A 144 -16.76 -11.65 16.17
N GLU A 145 -16.45 -12.89 15.76
CA GLU A 145 -15.27 -13.60 16.31
C GLU A 145 -13.97 -12.84 15.97
N LEU A 146 -13.83 -12.35 14.74
CA LEU A 146 -12.67 -11.56 14.30
C LEU A 146 -12.55 -10.23 15.08
N TYR A 147 -13.63 -9.49 15.26
CA TYR A 147 -13.68 -8.25 16.04
C TYR A 147 -13.26 -8.47 17.50
N ILE A 148 -13.77 -9.53 18.14
CA ILE A 148 -13.43 -9.87 19.54
C ILE A 148 -11.93 -10.20 19.68
N LEU A 149 -11.33 -10.83 18.68
CA LEU A 149 -9.88 -11.12 18.65
C LEU A 149 -9.02 -9.89 18.38
N LEU A 150 -9.47 -8.96 17.53
CA LEU A 150 -8.74 -7.75 17.15
C LEU A 150 -8.84 -6.62 18.20
N PHE A 151 -10.01 -6.45 18.83
CA PHE A 151 -10.34 -5.31 19.69
C PHE A 151 -10.81 -5.67 21.12
N PRO A 152 -10.21 -6.65 21.83
CA PRO A 152 -10.74 -7.17 23.11
C PRO A 152 -10.83 -6.16 24.27
N TRP A 153 -10.26 -4.96 24.13
CA TRP A 153 -10.40 -3.86 25.10
C TRP A 153 -11.62 -2.97 24.86
N GLU A 154 -12.22 -2.97 23.67
CA GLU A 154 -13.52 -2.31 23.41
C GLU A 154 -14.62 -2.92 24.29
N LEU A 155 -14.50 -4.21 24.62
CA LEU A 155 -15.41 -4.96 25.49
C LEU A 155 -15.28 -4.61 26.99
N ARG A 156 -14.25 -3.83 27.39
CA ARG A 156 -13.90 -3.57 28.79
C ARG A 156 -14.46 -2.25 29.32
N ARG A 157 -15.61 -2.34 30.00
CA ARG A 157 -16.28 -1.20 30.66
C ARG A 157 -15.50 -0.56 31.82
N ASP A 158 -14.36 -1.13 32.22
CA ASP A 158 -13.51 -0.67 33.33
C ASP A 158 -12.30 0.17 32.88
N VAL A 159 -12.17 0.44 31.57
CA VAL A 159 -11.00 1.12 30.97
C VAL A 159 -11.40 2.51 30.45
N ASN A 160 -10.53 3.50 30.64
CA ASN A 160 -10.74 4.86 30.15
C ASN A 160 -10.88 4.91 28.61
N THR A 161 -11.83 5.73 28.14
CA THR A 161 -12.23 5.87 26.74
C THR A 161 -11.09 6.32 25.82
N ASP A 162 -10.19 7.20 26.29
CA ASP A 162 -9.05 7.67 25.48
C ASP A 162 -8.02 6.55 25.26
N PHE A 163 -7.80 5.70 26.26
CA PHE A 163 -6.96 4.50 26.11
C PHE A 163 -7.58 3.50 25.12
N ILE A 164 -8.90 3.28 25.19
CA ILE A 164 -9.64 2.44 24.23
C ILE A 164 -9.45 3.01 22.82
N LEU A 165 -9.81 4.29 22.60
CA LEU A 165 -9.70 4.98 21.31
C LEU A 165 -8.29 4.87 20.70
N ASN A 166 -7.26 5.21 21.48
CA ASN A 166 -5.86 5.16 21.02
C ASN A 166 -5.41 3.73 20.70
N ARG A 167 -5.92 2.72 21.40
CA ARG A 167 -5.54 1.32 21.18
C ARG A 167 -6.30 0.70 20.01
N SER A 168 -7.59 1.00 19.87
CA SER A 168 -8.41 0.61 18.71
C SER A 168 -7.89 1.24 17.42
N GLN A 169 -7.49 2.53 17.43
CA GLN A 169 -6.90 3.15 16.25
C GLN A 169 -5.60 2.46 15.81
N ARG A 170 -4.74 2.04 16.76
CA ARG A 170 -3.51 1.30 16.44
C ARG A 170 -3.81 -0.10 15.92
N ALA A 171 -4.74 -0.82 16.53
CA ALA A 171 -5.15 -2.14 16.07
C ALA A 171 -5.80 -2.09 14.69
N PHE A 172 -6.62 -1.08 14.40
CA PHE A 172 -7.20 -0.85 13.08
C PHE A 172 -6.10 -0.54 12.04
N GLN A 173 -5.09 0.27 12.38
CA GLN A 173 -3.93 0.51 11.50
C GLN A 173 -3.06 -0.74 11.25
N LEU A 174 -3.05 -1.72 12.16
CA LEU A 174 -2.43 -3.03 11.93
C LEU A 174 -3.33 -3.90 11.05
N PHE A 175 -4.61 -4.02 11.40
CA PHE A 175 -5.63 -4.75 10.64
C PHE A 175 -5.62 -4.39 9.15
N VAL A 176 -5.77 -3.10 8.79
CA VAL A 176 -5.78 -2.70 7.36
C VAL A 176 -4.49 -3.01 6.62
N ARG A 177 -3.35 -3.14 7.31
CA ARG A 177 -2.07 -3.50 6.71
C ARG A 177 -1.95 -5.02 6.53
N ASP A 178 -2.31 -5.77 7.56
CA ASP A 178 -2.11 -7.21 7.61
C ASP A 178 -3.18 -7.96 6.79
N PHE A 179 -4.36 -7.35 6.64
CA PHE A 179 -5.44 -7.78 5.73
C PHE A 179 -5.34 -7.17 4.32
N ASP A 180 -4.20 -6.55 3.96
CA ASP A 180 -3.90 -5.98 2.63
C ASP A 180 -4.93 -4.99 2.07
N ILE A 181 -5.64 -4.26 2.94
CA ILE A 181 -6.44 -3.09 2.57
C ILE A 181 -5.53 -1.90 2.23
N SER A 182 -4.44 -1.70 2.99
CA SER A 182 -3.55 -0.54 2.88
C SER A 182 -2.08 -0.96 2.82
N PRO A 183 -1.33 -0.60 1.76
CA PRO A 183 -1.66 0.44 0.77
C PRO A 183 -2.38 -0.09 -0.49
N GLY A 184 -2.74 -1.37 -0.55
CA GLY A 184 -3.15 -2.04 -1.80
C GLY A 184 -4.50 -1.64 -2.38
N LEU A 185 -5.48 -1.31 -1.53
CA LEU A 185 -6.85 -0.94 -1.91
C LEU A 185 -7.19 0.51 -1.51
N LEU A 186 -6.72 0.95 -0.34
CA LEU A 186 -6.80 2.35 0.11
C LEU A 186 -5.45 2.85 0.61
N ASN A 187 -5.15 4.11 0.32
CA ASN A 187 -3.98 4.78 0.86
C ASN A 187 -4.18 5.19 2.33
N LYS A 188 -3.07 5.32 3.08
CA LYS A 188 -3.12 5.67 4.52
C LYS A 188 -3.93 6.95 4.83
N PRO A 189 -3.87 8.03 4.03
CA PRO A 189 -4.79 9.17 4.16
C PRO A 189 -6.28 8.81 4.06
N GLN A 190 -6.72 8.00 3.10
CA GLN A 190 -8.12 7.55 2.97
C GLN A 190 -8.56 6.77 4.22
N VAL A 191 -7.76 5.81 4.69
CA VAL A 191 -8.05 5.05 5.92
C VAL A 191 -8.14 5.99 7.14
N GLY A 192 -7.23 6.98 7.24
CA GLY A 192 -7.26 7.99 8.29
C GLY A 192 -8.49 8.89 8.23
N LYS A 193 -9.01 9.19 7.04
CA LYS A 193 -10.28 9.91 6.84
C LYS A 193 -11.46 9.09 7.37
N ILE A 194 -11.58 7.83 6.96
CA ILE A 194 -12.68 6.93 7.38
C ILE A 194 -12.72 6.82 8.92
N TRP A 195 -11.55 6.63 9.56
CA TRP A 195 -11.47 6.61 11.03
C TRP A 195 -11.97 7.92 11.67
N ASN A 196 -11.63 9.08 11.11
CA ASN A 196 -12.11 10.36 11.67
C ASN A 196 -13.62 10.55 11.50
N ASP A 197 -14.13 10.32 10.27
CA ASP A 197 -15.53 10.61 9.93
C ASP A 197 -16.53 9.62 10.60
N LEU A 198 -16.08 8.41 10.97
CA LEU A 198 -16.90 7.42 11.72
C LEU A 198 -16.68 7.42 13.25
N ILE A 199 -15.44 7.60 13.73
CA ILE A 199 -15.08 7.31 15.13
C ILE A 199 -14.85 8.58 15.95
N ILE A 200 -14.33 9.66 15.34
CA ILE A 200 -14.04 10.91 16.04
C ILE A 200 -15.14 11.96 15.83
N ALA A 201 -15.79 11.95 14.67
CA ALA A 201 -16.83 12.91 14.29
C ALA A 201 -18.26 12.46 14.68
N GLN A 202 -18.44 11.22 15.13
CA GLN A 202 -19.73 10.63 15.51
C GLN A 202 -19.61 9.91 16.87
N GLU A 203 -20.11 10.55 17.91
CA GLU A 203 -20.17 10.02 19.27
C GLU A 203 -21.48 9.23 19.44
N GLY A 204 -21.43 8.00 19.93
CA GLY A 204 -22.57 7.07 19.98
C GLY A 204 -22.64 6.10 18.78
N PRO A 205 -23.75 5.35 18.63
CA PRO A 205 -24.00 4.47 17.49
C PRO A 205 -24.25 5.27 16.20
N ILE A 206 -24.39 4.56 15.08
CA ILE A 206 -24.76 5.09 13.76
C ILE A 206 -25.89 4.22 13.25
N ASP A 207 -27.07 4.80 12.95
CA ASP A 207 -28.30 4.01 12.75
C ASP A 207 -28.15 3.02 11.58
N GLY A 208 -27.78 3.48 10.38
CA GLY A 208 -27.51 2.62 9.22
C GLY A 208 -26.32 1.65 9.37
N ALA A 209 -25.56 1.72 10.47
CA ALA A 209 -24.57 0.70 10.82
C ALA A 209 -25.15 -0.40 11.73
N LEU A 210 -26.21 -0.10 12.48
CA LEU A 210 -26.94 -1.07 13.30
C LEU A 210 -27.79 -2.01 12.44
N ASP A 211 -28.31 -1.52 11.31
CA ASP A 211 -29.07 -2.32 10.34
C ASP A 211 -28.21 -3.42 9.67
N MET A 212 -26.87 -3.27 9.71
CA MET A 212 -25.90 -4.31 9.31
C MET A 212 -25.76 -5.46 10.35
N LEU A 213 -26.47 -5.41 11.48
CA LEU A 213 -26.46 -6.44 12.52
C LEU A 213 -27.79 -7.23 12.51
N PRO A 214 -27.78 -8.54 12.79
CA PRO A 214 -29.02 -9.34 12.82
C PRO A 214 -30.01 -8.93 13.91
N GLU A 215 -29.55 -8.20 14.94
CA GLU A 215 -30.37 -7.54 15.95
C GLU A 215 -29.56 -6.39 16.60
N PRO A 216 -30.17 -5.25 16.99
CA PRO A 216 -29.44 -4.18 17.67
C PRO A 216 -28.79 -4.59 19.01
N SER A 217 -29.27 -5.66 19.65
CA SER A 217 -28.66 -6.26 20.85
C SER A 217 -27.38 -7.06 20.59
N ALA A 218 -27.02 -7.29 19.32
CA ALA A 218 -25.73 -7.86 18.92
C ALA A 218 -24.54 -6.90 19.14
N GLU A 219 -24.80 -5.60 19.28
CA GLU A 219 -23.79 -4.55 19.33
C GLU A 219 -22.82 -4.71 20.50
N ILE A 220 -21.53 -4.56 20.22
CA ILE A 220 -20.44 -4.69 21.19
C ILE A 220 -19.33 -3.66 20.94
N GLY A 221 -18.70 -3.23 22.03
CA GLY A 221 -17.65 -2.22 22.05
C GLY A 221 -18.07 -0.93 22.76
N GLN A 222 -17.23 0.11 22.70
CA GLN A 222 -17.47 1.40 23.35
C GLN A 222 -17.16 2.61 22.45
N VAL A 223 -16.15 2.51 21.58
CA VAL A 223 -15.69 3.62 20.74
C VAL A 223 -15.68 3.20 19.27
N PHE A 224 -14.93 2.14 18.93
CA PHE A 224 -15.01 1.47 17.64
C PHE A 224 -15.85 0.20 17.80
N THR A 225 -17.17 0.35 17.74
CA THR A 225 -18.14 -0.74 17.94
C THR A 225 -18.20 -1.71 16.76
N LEU A 226 -18.90 -2.84 16.90
CA LEU A 226 -19.00 -3.86 15.86
C LEU A 226 -19.73 -3.34 14.61
N SER A 227 -20.83 -2.61 14.79
CA SER A 227 -21.51 -1.89 13.68
C SER A 227 -20.53 -0.99 12.92
N LYS A 228 -19.78 -0.16 13.63
CA LYS A 228 -18.77 0.74 13.04
C LYS A 228 -17.64 -0.02 12.34
N PHE A 229 -17.26 -1.21 12.81
CA PHE A 229 -16.28 -2.06 12.13
C PHE A 229 -16.83 -2.63 10.81
N MET A 230 -18.08 -3.09 10.79
CA MET A 230 -18.75 -3.62 9.59
C MET A 230 -19.02 -2.50 8.56
N LEU A 231 -19.55 -1.35 8.99
CA LEU A 231 -19.69 -0.15 8.15
C LEU A 231 -18.33 0.34 7.61
N THR A 232 -17.25 0.22 8.40
CA THR A 232 -15.90 0.51 7.90
C THR A 232 -15.53 -0.41 6.74
N MET A 233 -15.90 -1.69 6.75
CA MET A 233 -15.63 -2.60 5.63
C MET A 233 -16.46 -2.27 4.39
N TYR A 234 -17.75 -1.94 4.55
CA TYR A 234 -18.58 -1.44 3.45
C TYR A 234 -17.94 -0.21 2.78
N ILE A 235 -17.52 0.79 3.57
CA ILE A 235 -16.88 2.00 3.06
C ILE A 235 -15.49 1.71 2.44
N VAL A 236 -14.75 0.73 2.97
CA VAL A 236 -13.49 0.26 2.36
C VAL A 236 -13.74 -0.40 1.00
N ALA A 237 -14.78 -1.21 0.85
CA ALA A 237 -15.15 -1.83 -0.42
C ALA A 237 -15.56 -0.77 -1.45
N VAL A 238 -16.56 0.06 -1.12
CA VAL A 238 -17.12 1.04 -2.06
C VAL A 238 -16.07 2.03 -2.56
N LYS A 239 -15.24 2.60 -1.65
CA LYS A 239 -14.22 3.61 -2.01
C LYS A 239 -12.90 3.00 -2.49
N GLY A 240 -12.61 1.76 -2.10
CA GLY A 240 -11.41 1.06 -2.54
C GLY A 240 -11.46 0.69 -4.01
N TYR A 241 -12.63 0.25 -4.47
CA TYR A 241 -12.86 -0.16 -5.85
C TYR A 241 -13.45 0.96 -6.74
N GLU A 242 -13.64 2.18 -6.23
CA GLU A 242 -14.20 3.33 -6.96
C GLU A 242 -13.34 3.73 -8.19
N GLU A 243 -12.01 3.61 -8.09
CA GLU A 243 -11.05 3.91 -9.17
C GLU A 243 -10.65 2.67 -10.00
N ASP A 244 -11.18 1.47 -9.73
CA ASP A 244 -10.82 0.24 -10.46
C ASP A 244 -11.46 0.19 -11.86
N THR A 245 -10.72 -0.23 -12.89
CA THR A 245 -11.20 -0.21 -14.28
C THR A 245 -12.25 -1.26 -14.61
N ASN A 246 -12.49 -2.22 -13.72
CA ASN A 246 -13.46 -3.31 -13.88
C ASN A 246 -14.57 -3.17 -12.82
N LEU A 247 -14.17 -2.92 -11.57
CA LEU A 247 -15.08 -2.84 -10.43
C LEU A 247 -15.64 -1.44 -10.19
N GLY A 248 -15.07 -0.35 -10.73
CA GLY A 248 -15.58 1.01 -10.49
C GLY A 248 -17.09 1.16 -10.75
N SER A 249 -17.58 0.55 -11.82
CA SER A 249 -19.00 0.58 -12.21
C SER A 249 -19.89 -0.51 -11.60
N THR A 250 -19.36 -1.44 -10.79
CA THR A 250 -20.17 -2.56 -10.24
C THR A 250 -20.96 -2.16 -8.98
N PRO A 251 -22.03 -2.91 -8.61
CA PRO A 251 -22.82 -2.63 -7.42
C PRO A 251 -21.99 -2.67 -6.12
N PRO A 252 -22.44 -1.99 -5.04
CA PRO A 252 -21.77 -2.04 -3.73
C PRO A 252 -21.57 -3.47 -3.21
N ALA A 253 -22.55 -4.34 -3.43
CA ALA A 253 -22.53 -5.72 -2.95
C ALA A 253 -21.44 -6.59 -3.63
N GLU A 254 -21.23 -6.45 -4.93
CA GLU A 254 -20.11 -7.12 -5.63
C GLU A 254 -18.75 -6.64 -5.09
N LYS A 255 -18.61 -5.33 -4.86
CA LYS A 255 -17.39 -4.74 -4.24
C LYS A 255 -17.16 -5.28 -2.83
N VAL A 256 -18.21 -5.50 -2.05
CA VAL A 256 -18.13 -6.13 -0.72
C VAL A 256 -17.68 -7.59 -0.85
N LEU A 257 -18.27 -8.39 -1.74
CA LEU A 257 -17.84 -9.79 -1.95
C LEU A 257 -16.36 -9.90 -2.34
N VAL A 258 -15.88 -9.06 -3.25
CA VAL A 258 -14.46 -9.02 -3.65
C VAL A 258 -13.56 -8.54 -2.50
N LEU A 259 -14.03 -7.62 -1.65
CA LEU A 259 -13.30 -7.29 -0.41
C LEU A 259 -13.22 -8.49 0.52
N LEU A 260 -14.33 -9.21 0.74
CA LEU A 260 -14.38 -10.36 1.65
C LEU A 260 -13.45 -11.50 1.21
N GLU A 261 -13.40 -11.79 -0.10
CA GLU A 261 -12.40 -12.72 -0.68
C GLU A 261 -10.97 -12.24 -0.40
N ARG A 262 -10.68 -10.95 -0.65
CA ARG A 262 -9.37 -10.35 -0.38
C ARG A 262 -8.98 -10.46 1.10
N LEU A 263 -9.92 -10.25 2.02
CA LEU A 263 -9.70 -10.38 3.46
C LEU A 263 -9.37 -11.84 3.80
N GLU A 264 -10.12 -12.82 3.29
CA GLU A 264 -9.91 -14.25 3.59
C GLU A 264 -8.59 -14.79 3.00
N LEU A 265 -8.19 -14.33 1.81
CA LEU A 265 -6.90 -14.66 1.20
C LEU A 265 -5.70 -13.95 1.87
N SER A 266 -5.94 -12.98 2.76
CA SER A 266 -4.88 -12.16 3.36
C SER A 266 -4.02 -12.91 4.40
N LYS A 267 -2.81 -12.40 4.63
CA LYS A 267 -1.91 -12.92 5.68
C LYS A 267 -2.48 -12.74 7.08
N GLY A 268 -3.13 -11.60 7.34
CA GLY A 268 -3.82 -11.33 8.58
C GLY A 268 -4.85 -12.42 8.88
N PHE A 269 -5.73 -12.72 7.92
CA PHE A 269 -6.72 -13.78 8.12
C PHE A 269 -6.09 -15.16 8.29
N GLN A 270 -5.03 -15.51 7.55
CA GLN A 270 -4.29 -16.76 7.74
C GLN A 270 -3.69 -16.90 9.16
N GLU A 271 -3.31 -15.79 9.81
CA GLU A 271 -2.84 -15.78 11.21
C GLU A 271 -3.99 -15.85 12.24
N PHE A 272 -5.23 -15.48 11.86
CA PHE A 272 -6.41 -15.54 12.74
C PHE A 272 -7.27 -16.80 12.53
N SER A 273 -7.30 -17.40 11.35
CA SER A 273 -8.16 -18.55 11.02
C SER A 273 -7.98 -19.79 11.90
N PRO A 274 -6.80 -20.11 12.49
CA PRO A 274 -6.69 -21.21 13.47
C PRO A 274 -7.35 -20.93 14.83
N LYS A 275 -7.78 -19.68 15.06
CA LYS A 275 -8.45 -19.20 16.29
C LYS A 275 -9.95 -19.00 16.10
N LEU A 276 -10.38 -18.79 14.85
CA LEU A 276 -11.79 -18.72 14.43
C LEU A 276 -12.37 -20.13 14.33
N LYS A 277 -13.65 -20.32 14.65
CA LYS A 277 -14.27 -21.67 14.68
C LYS A 277 -14.73 -22.15 13.29
N LYS A 278 -13.78 -22.28 12.35
CA LYS A 278 -14.05 -22.54 10.91
C LYS A 278 -14.97 -21.50 10.26
N ALA A 279 -14.87 -20.25 10.71
CA ALA A 279 -15.65 -19.15 10.17
C ALA A 279 -14.97 -18.61 8.90
N SER A 280 -15.63 -18.70 7.73
CA SER A 280 -15.24 -18.02 6.49
C SER A 280 -15.76 -16.57 6.51
N LEU A 281 -15.10 -15.66 5.79
CA LEU A 281 -15.59 -14.29 5.58
C LEU A 281 -16.47 -14.17 4.33
N LEU A 282 -16.56 -15.20 3.50
CA LEU A 282 -17.49 -15.27 2.39
C LEU A 282 -18.88 -15.78 2.88
N PRO A 283 -19.99 -15.21 2.37
CA PRO A 283 -21.32 -15.75 2.61
C PRO A 283 -21.54 -17.08 1.84
N SER A 284 -22.64 -17.78 2.13
CA SER A 284 -22.98 -19.02 1.43
C SER A 284 -23.15 -18.83 -0.09
N PRO A 285 -22.90 -19.86 -0.93
CA PRO A 285 -23.04 -19.76 -2.38
C PRO A 285 -24.42 -19.31 -2.84
N ASP A 286 -25.47 -19.67 -2.10
CA ASP A 286 -26.86 -19.29 -2.38
C ASP A 286 -27.06 -17.78 -2.21
N VAL A 287 -26.48 -17.18 -1.16
CA VAL A 287 -26.48 -15.72 -0.94
C VAL A 287 -25.63 -15.00 -1.98
N ILE A 288 -24.47 -15.55 -2.36
CA ILE A 288 -23.64 -15.00 -3.46
C ILE A 288 -24.44 -14.98 -4.77
N HIS A 289 -25.17 -16.06 -5.08
CA HIS A 289 -25.98 -16.15 -6.29
C HIS A 289 -27.17 -15.19 -6.25
N GLN A 290 -27.91 -15.14 -5.14
CA GLN A 290 -29.04 -14.22 -4.93
C GLN A 290 -28.64 -12.76 -5.16
N VAL A 291 -27.49 -12.34 -4.63
CA VAL A 291 -27.00 -10.96 -4.68
C VAL A 291 -26.41 -10.58 -6.04
N LEU A 292 -25.70 -11.51 -6.70
CA LEU A 292 -25.10 -11.21 -8.02
C LEU A 292 -26.11 -11.38 -9.18
N TYR A 293 -27.17 -12.16 -8.99
CA TYR A 293 -28.15 -12.48 -10.04
C TYR A 293 -29.61 -12.39 -9.55
N PRO A 294 -30.08 -11.21 -9.10
CA PRO A 294 -31.43 -11.03 -8.57
C PRO A 294 -32.57 -11.23 -9.61
N GLU A 295 -32.25 -11.40 -10.89
CA GLU A 295 -33.22 -11.70 -11.97
C GLU A 295 -33.29 -13.20 -12.34
N SER A 296 -32.42 -14.08 -11.79
CA SER A 296 -32.34 -15.49 -12.19
C SER A 296 -33.20 -16.43 -11.33
N ASP A 297 -34.52 -16.33 -11.48
CA ASP A 297 -35.54 -17.18 -10.80
C ASP A 297 -35.48 -18.70 -11.14
N ASN A 298 -34.48 -19.18 -11.89
CA ASN A 298 -34.34 -20.58 -12.33
C ASN A 298 -33.01 -21.21 -11.84
N ILE A 299 -32.99 -21.64 -10.58
CA ILE A 299 -31.76 -22.11 -9.89
C ILE A 299 -31.42 -23.59 -10.18
N ASP A 300 -32.34 -24.40 -10.72
CA ASP A 300 -32.19 -25.86 -10.84
C ASP A 300 -31.04 -26.35 -11.76
N GLU A 301 -30.52 -25.53 -12.67
CA GLU A 301 -29.68 -26.01 -13.81
C GLU A 301 -28.19 -26.26 -13.46
N PHE A 302 -27.66 -25.73 -12.35
CA PHE A 302 -26.21 -25.74 -12.06
C PHE A 302 -25.69 -26.82 -11.10
N SER A 303 -26.56 -27.64 -10.51
CA SER A 303 -26.22 -28.54 -9.38
C SER A 303 -25.40 -29.81 -9.71
N HIS A 304 -25.04 -30.05 -10.99
CA HIS A 304 -24.68 -31.39 -11.47
C HIS A 304 -23.23 -31.59 -12.00
N ILE A 305 -22.33 -30.61 -11.91
CA ILE A 305 -21.03 -30.63 -12.64
C ILE A 305 -19.83 -31.17 -11.81
N SER A 306 -20.05 -31.64 -10.57
CA SER A 306 -18.98 -31.77 -9.55
C SER A 306 -18.40 -33.18 -9.29
N GLU A 307 -18.46 -34.14 -10.22
CA GLU A 307 -17.77 -35.44 -10.08
C GLU A 307 -17.00 -35.88 -11.33
N GLU A 308 -15.67 -35.68 -11.37
CA GLU A 308 -14.80 -36.56 -12.15
C GLU A 308 -13.38 -36.69 -11.59
N LYS A 309 -12.69 -37.78 -11.97
CA LYS A 309 -11.61 -38.41 -11.19
C LYS A 309 -10.21 -37.85 -11.48
N GLN A 310 -9.28 -38.30 -10.65
CA GLN A 310 -7.85 -37.98 -10.69
C GLN A 310 -7.08 -39.29 -10.92
N GLU A 311 -6.28 -39.35 -11.97
CA GLU A 311 -5.32 -40.43 -12.20
C GLU A 311 -3.89 -39.91 -12.10
N ASP A 312 -2.95 -40.83 -11.89
CA ASP A 312 -1.59 -40.59 -11.42
C ASP A 312 -0.56 -41.10 -12.44
N SER A 313 0.45 -40.29 -12.73
CA SER A 313 1.60 -40.71 -13.53
C SER A 313 2.81 -39.81 -13.30
N GLY A 314 3.86 -40.36 -12.68
CA GLY A 314 5.19 -39.76 -12.71
C GLY A 314 5.92 -40.10 -14.01
N GLY A 315 6.46 -39.10 -14.69
CA GLY A 315 7.32 -39.24 -15.87
C GLY A 315 8.44 -38.19 -15.85
N GLU A 316 9.63 -38.55 -16.33
CA GLU A 316 10.80 -37.67 -16.25
C GLU A 316 10.77 -36.53 -17.30
N SER A 317 11.71 -35.60 -17.17
CA SER A 317 11.57 -34.22 -17.65
C SER A 317 11.83 -34.01 -19.15
N GLU A 318 11.03 -34.60 -20.03
CA GLU A 318 10.89 -34.07 -21.38
C GLU A 318 10.21 -32.68 -21.37
N ILE A 319 10.63 -31.81 -22.29
CA ILE A 319 9.93 -30.57 -22.61
C ILE A 319 8.64 -30.97 -23.37
N GLY A 320 7.57 -31.22 -22.60
CA GLY A 320 6.29 -31.78 -23.08
C GLY A 320 5.46 -30.84 -23.96
N ILE A 321 6.04 -30.44 -25.10
CA ILE A 321 5.42 -29.73 -26.22
C ILE A 321 5.35 -30.76 -27.36
N ALA A 322 4.22 -30.87 -28.05
CA ALA A 322 3.97 -31.94 -29.03
C ALA A 322 4.56 -31.64 -30.43
N VAL A 323 5.83 -31.22 -30.49
CA VAL A 323 6.53 -30.76 -31.70
C VAL A 323 7.64 -31.70 -32.16
N SER A 324 8.06 -31.60 -33.42
CA SER A 324 9.17 -32.41 -33.92
C SER A 324 10.53 -31.95 -33.37
N ALA A 325 11.51 -32.85 -33.35
CA ALA A 325 12.87 -32.57 -32.86
C ALA A 325 13.56 -31.40 -33.60
N ASN A 326 13.17 -31.14 -34.86
CA ASN A 326 13.65 -29.98 -35.63
C ASN A 326 13.10 -28.66 -35.08
N THR A 327 11.83 -28.63 -34.69
CA THR A 327 11.18 -27.49 -34.03
C THR A 327 11.73 -27.27 -32.64
N ALA A 328 11.95 -28.35 -31.87
CA ALA A 328 12.58 -28.28 -30.56
C ALA A 328 13.98 -27.64 -30.66
N ALA A 329 14.81 -28.05 -31.62
CA ALA A 329 16.13 -27.45 -31.84
C ALA A 329 16.06 -25.95 -32.20
N LYS A 330 15.14 -25.54 -33.09
CA LYS A 330 14.91 -24.12 -33.41
C LYS A 330 14.37 -23.31 -32.23
N LEU A 331 13.55 -23.93 -31.36
CA LEU A 331 13.00 -23.29 -30.18
C LEU A 331 14.08 -23.09 -29.10
N GLU A 332 15.02 -24.02 -29.00
CA GLU A 332 16.18 -23.94 -28.11
C GLU A 332 17.09 -22.74 -28.44
N GLU A 333 17.29 -22.41 -29.73
CA GLU A 333 17.98 -21.18 -30.17
C GLU A 333 17.31 -19.88 -29.68
N HIS A 334 16.09 -19.95 -29.14
CA HIS A 334 15.29 -18.81 -28.68
C HIS A 334 14.84 -18.94 -27.22
N ILE A 335 15.21 -20.01 -26.51
CA ILE A 335 14.62 -20.38 -25.21
C ILE A 335 14.92 -19.34 -24.12
N GLU A 336 16.14 -18.81 -24.06
CA GLU A 336 16.54 -17.76 -23.10
C GLU A 336 15.75 -16.46 -23.31
N LYS A 337 15.53 -16.07 -24.58
CA LYS A 337 14.78 -14.87 -24.94
C LYS A 337 13.29 -15.02 -24.58
N LEU A 338 12.71 -16.19 -24.87
CA LEU A 338 11.34 -16.54 -24.48
C LEU A 338 11.20 -16.56 -22.95
N GLN A 339 12.19 -17.09 -22.23
CA GLN A 339 12.19 -17.11 -20.77
C GLN A 339 12.29 -15.70 -20.18
N HIS A 340 13.12 -14.82 -20.76
CA HIS A 340 13.23 -13.42 -20.35
C HIS A 340 11.89 -12.66 -20.57
N ILE A 341 11.26 -12.82 -21.73
CA ILE A 341 9.94 -12.23 -22.03
C ILE A 341 8.87 -12.78 -21.06
N PHE A 342 8.86 -14.09 -20.81
CA PHE A 342 7.97 -14.73 -19.84
C PHE A 342 8.15 -14.13 -18.43
N GLN A 343 9.38 -14.07 -17.91
CA GLN A 343 9.70 -13.50 -16.60
C GLN A 343 9.29 -12.03 -16.48
N ALA A 344 9.45 -11.27 -17.57
CA ALA A 344 9.08 -9.85 -17.64
C ALA A 344 7.54 -9.66 -17.61
N TYR A 345 6.75 -10.54 -18.23
CA TYR A 345 5.29 -10.54 -18.08
C TYR A 345 4.82 -11.11 -16.73
N CYS A 346 5.47 -12.13 -16.18
CA CYS A 346 5.21 -12.61 -14.82
C CYS A 346 5.35 -11.49 -13.79
N SER A 347 6.41 -10.68 -13.91
CA SER A 347 6.71 -9.58 -12.98
C SER A 347 5.86 -8.32 -13.21
N TYR A 348 5.08 -8.27 -14.28
CA TYR A 348 4.13 -7.18 -14.56
C TYR A 348 3.12 -7.03 -13.41
N GLY A 349 3.12 -5.91 -12.71
CA GLY A 349 2.27 -5.64 -11.54
C GLY A 349 2.63 -6.42 -10.26
N GLU A 350 3.39 -7.52 -10.37
CA GLU A 350 3.88 -8.32 -9.23
C GLU A 350 5.41 -8.47 -9.30
N PRO A 351 6.24 -7.44 -8.99
CA PRO A 351 7.69 -7.49 -9.29
C PRO A 351 8.49 -8.58 -8.55
N MET A 352 7.87 -9.29 -7.59
CA MET A 352 8.43 -10.43 -6.87
C MET A 352 8.22 -11.77 -7.59
N ASN A 353 7.35 -11.80 -8.61
CA ASN A 353 6.93 -13.00 -9.31
C ASN A 353 7.58 -13.03 -10.70
N THR A 354 8.66 -13.79 -10.85
CA THR A 354 9.30 -14.04 -12.16
C THR A 354 8.88 -15.37 -12.76
N THR A 355 8.19 -16.25 -12.02
CA THR A 355 8.07 -17.68 -12.35
C THR A 355 6.67 -18.15 -12.74
N LYS A 356 5.60 -17.37 -12.48
CA LYS A 356 4.20 -17.82 -12.69
C LYS A 356 3.31 -16.74 -13.33
N MET A 357 2.76 -17.00 -14.52
CA MET A 357 1.92 -16.07 -15.30
C MET A 357 0.42 -16.27 -15.05
N THR A 358 -0.36 -15.19 -14.91
CA THR A 358 -1.83 -15.23 -14.84
C THR A 358 -2.47 -15.10 -16.22
N GLY A 359 -3.74 -15.50 -16.38
CA GLY A 359 -4.45 -15.38 -17.68
C GLY A 359 -4.48 -13.94 -18.19
N SER A 360 -4.74 -12.98 -17.30
CA SER A 360 -4.66 -11.54 -17.59
C SER A 360 -3.29 -11.08 -18.11
N LYS A 361 -2.19 -11.71 -17.67
CA LYS A 361 -0.82 -11.42 -18.15
C LYS A 361 -0.55 -12.06 -19.52
N LEU A 362 -1.05 -13.28 -19.76
CA LEU A 362 -0.97 -13.93 -21.08
C LEU A 362 -1.82 -13.19 -22.13
N VAL A 363 -3.06 -12.82 -21.80
CA VAL A 363 -3.93 -11.96 -22.63
C VAL A 363 -3.25 -10.62 -22.94
N LYS A 364 -2.56 -10.02 -21.95
CA LYS A 364 -1.80 -8.79 -22.22
C LYS A 364 -0.62 -9.04 -23.15
N MET A 365 0.18 -10.09 -22.95
CA MET A 365 1.30 -10.41 -23.86
C MET A 365 0.81 -10.63 -25.29
N MET A 366 -0.27 -11.41 -25.47
CA MET A 366 -0.88 -11.69 -26.77
C MET A 366 -1.45 -10.44 -27.46
N ARG A 367 -1.90 -9.45 -26.68
CA ARG A 367 -2.30 -8.13 -27.20
C ARG A 367 -1.09 -7.28 -27.59
N ASP A 368 -0.07 -7.25 -26.75
CA ASP A 368 1.12 -6.41 -26.93
C ASP A 368 1.96 -6.86 -28.15
N CYS A 369 2.02 -8.17 -28.45
CA CYS A 369 2.65 -8.67 -29.68
C CYS A 369 1.74 -8.63 -30.93
N GLY A 370 0.50 -8.15 -30.79
CA GLY A 370 -0.44 -7.96 -31.90
C GLY A 370 -1.23 -9.21 -32.34
N ILE A 371 -1.13 -10.33 -31.63
CA ILE A 371 -1.94 -11.54 -31.89
C ILE A 371 -3.43 -11.28 -31.59
N ILE A 372 -3.74 -10.62 -30.47
CA ILE A 372 -5.09 -10.10 -30.18
C ILE A 372 -5.20 -8.67 -30.71
N LYS A 373 -6.04 -8.44 -31.72
CA LYS A 373 -6.45 -7.08 -32.10
C LYS A 373 -7.37 -6.48 -31.03
N VAL A 374 -7.03 -5.29 -30.55
CA VAL A 374 -7.93 -4.49 -29.70
C VAL A 374 -9.11 -4.00 -30.54
N LEU A 375 -10.29 -4.55 -30.27
CA LEU A 375 -11.56 -4.02 -30.76
C LEU A 375 -11.80 -2.62 -30.18
N LYS A 376 -11.47 -1.57 -30.94
CA LYS A 376 -11.94 -0.22 -30.64
C LYS A 376 -13.44 -0.15 -30.91
N ALA A 377 -14.20 0.37 -29.95
CA ALA A 377 -15.67 0.35 -29.98
C ALA A 377 -16.32 1.10 -31.16
N GLU A 378 -15.56 1.94 -31.86
CA GLU A 378 -16.05 2.87 -32.89
C GLU A 378 -16.46 2.20 -34.22
N SER A 379 -16.12 0.91 -34.43
CA SER A 379 -16.33 0.21 -35.73
C SER A 379 -16.99 -1.17 -35.64
N ILE A 380 -18.00 -1.33 -34.76
CA ILE A 380 -18.80 -2.57 -34.66
C ILE A 380 -19.48 -2.93 -36.00
N ALA A 381 -19.85 -1.93 -36.82
CA ALA A 381 -20.54 -2.13 -38.09
C ALA A 381 -19.75 -2.92 -39.16
N SER A 382 -18.41 -2.96 -39.08
CA SER A 382 -17.54 -3.63 -40.05
C SER A 382 -17.16 -5.09 -39.71
N LEU A 383 -17.72 -5.67 -38.65
CA LEU A 383 -17.28 -6.99 -38.15
C LEU A 383 -17.54 -8.20 -39.07
N LYS A 384 -18.37 -8.07 -40.11
CA LYS A 384 -18.79 -9.21 -40.95
C LYS A 384 -17.75 -9.73 -41.95
N THR A 385 -16.55 -9.16 -42.00
CA THR A 385 -15.41 -9.66 -42.78
C THR A 385 -14.16 -9.79 -41.92
N TYR A 386 -14.31 -10.31 -40.69
CA TYR A 386 -13.15 -10.73 -39.91
C TYR A 386 -12.43 -11.87 -40.65
N THR A 387 -11.16 -11.66 -40.92
CA THR A 387 -10.27 -12.64 -41.55
C THR A 387 -10.08 -13.84 -40.62
N ASP A 388 -10.11 -15.03 -41.20
CA ASP A 388 -9.78 -16.28 -40.50
C ASP A 388 -8.38 -16.19 -39.85
N GLY A 389 -8.18 -16.90 -38.73
CA GLY A 389 -6.90 -16.94 -38.02
C GLY A 389 -6.58 -15.77 -37.06
N MET A 390 -7.55 -14.91 -36.67
CA MET A 390 -7.33 -13.91 -35.62
C MET A 390 -7.98 -14.29 -34.29
N LEU A 391 -7.24 -14.11 -33.19
CA LEU A 391 -7.58 -14.62 -31.87
C LEU A 391 -8.22 -13.52 -30.99
N ILE A 392 -9.34 -13.82 -30.33
CA ILE A 392 -9.98 -12.92 -29.34
C ILE A 392 -9.54 -13.28 -27.90
N LYS A 393 -9.80 -12.38 -26.94
CA LYS A 393 -9.41 -12.55 -25.52
C LYS A 393 -9.91 -13.89 -24.97
N GLU A 394 -11.15 -14.23 -25.30
CA GLU A 394 -11.89 -15.38 -24.83
C GLU A 394 -11.22 -16.69 -25.27
N ASN A 395 -10.57 -16.72 -26.44
CA ASN A 395 -9.77 -17.87 -26.85
C ASN A 395 -8.50 -18.03 -26.01
N VAL A 396 -7.84 -16.93 -25.61
CA VAL A 396 -6.67 -17.01 -24.71
C VAL A 396 -7.09 -17.42 -23.31
N ASP A 397 -8.20 -16.91 -22.79
CA ASP A 397 -8.72 -17.31 -21.47
C ASP A 397 -9.11 -18.81 -21.45
N ILE A 398 -9.66 -19.34 -22.56
CA ILE A 398 -9.92 -20.78 -22.73
C ILE A 398 -8.61 -21.58 -22.79
N ILE A 399 -7.64 -21.20 -23.63
CA ILE A 399 -6.34 -21.89 -23.72
C ILE A 399 -5.62 -21.85 -22.37
N PHE A 400 -5.67 -20.72 -21.67
CA PHE A 400 -5.14 -20.57 -20.33
C PHE A 400 -5.79 -21.57 -19.37
N SER A 401 -7.12 -21.67 -19.32
CA SER A 401 -7.82 -22.62 -18.44
C SER A 401 -7.68 -24.09 -18.84
N ILE A 402 -7.23 -24.41 -20.06
CA ILE A 402 -6.87 -25.77 -20.48
C ILE A 402 -5.48 -26.15 -19.94
N VAL A 403 -4.49 -25.25 -20.07
CA VAL A 403 -3.09 -25.54 -19.74
C VAL A 403 -2.76 -25.25 -18.27
N SER A 404 -3.44 -24.29 -17.63
CA SER A 404 -3.30 -24.02 -16.21
C SER A 404 -4.10 -25.04 -15.41
N ASP A 405 -3.46 -26.13 -14.97
CA ASP A 405 -4.08 -27.01 -13.98
C ASP A 405 -4.39 -26.23 -12.70
N LYS A 406 -5.69 -26.09 -12.42
CA LYS A 406 -6.24 -25.40 -11.26
C LYS A 406 -5.90 -26.13 -9.95
N LYS A 407 -5.63 -27.44 -9.98
CA LYS A 407 -5.34 -28.26 -8.78
C LYS A 407 -3.90 -28.13 -8.28
N THR A 408 -2.91 -27.96 -9.18
CA THR A 408 -1.48 -27.92 -8.79
C THR A 408 -0.88 -26.52 -8.73
N ASN A 409 -1.32 -25.59 -9.59
CA ASN A 409 -0.60 -24.33 -9.84
C ASN A 409 -1.40 -23.05 -9.51
N ASN A 410 -2.48 -23.15 -8.73
CA ASN A 410 -3.34 -22.03 -8.31
C ASN A 410 -3.78 -21.12 -9.48
N GLY A 411 -4.07 -21.70 -10.65
CA GLY A 411 -4.48 -20.94 -11.84
C GLY A 411 -3.39 -19.99 -12.38
N ARG A 412 -2.12 -20.41 -12.36
CA ARG A 412 -1.00 -19.70 -12.99
C ARG A 412 -0.12 -20.65 -13.82
N LEU A 413 0.36 -20.21 -14.99
CA LEU A 413 1.29 -20.99 -15.84
C LEU A 413 2.73 -20.79 -15.36
N ASP A 414 3.52 -21.85 -15.21
CA ASP A 414 4.99 -21.73 -15.27
C ASP A 414 5.50 -21.69 -16.72
N PHE A 415 6.83 -21.62 -16.90
CA PHE A 415 7.43 -21.51 -18.23
C PHE A 415 7.16 -22.74 -19.12
N LYS A 416 7.04 -23.96 -18.56
CA LYS A 416 6.71 -25.16 -19.36
C LYS A 416 5.26 -25.08 -19.85
N GLN A 417 4.33 -24.76 -18.94
CA GLN A 417 2.93 -24.51 -19.29
C GLN A 417 2.74 -23.31 -20.23
N PHE A 418 3.58 -22.29 -20.15
CA PHE A 418 3.58 -21.16 -21.07
C PHE A 418 3.91 -21.59 -22.51
N LEU A 419 4.94 -22.42 -22.71
CA LEU A 419 5.28 -22.93 -24.04
C LEU A 419 4.18 -23.83 -24.62
N GLN A 420 3.50 -24.63 -23.79
CA GLN A 420 2.30 -25.39 -24.17
C GLN A 420 1.13 -24.47 -24.55
N ALA A 421 0.94 -23.34 -23.85
CA ALA A 421 -0.04 -22.34 -24.26
C ALA A 421 0.30 -21.72 -25.62
N LEU A 422 1.59 -21.48 -25.92
CA LEU A 422 2.01 -21.02 -27.26
C LEU A 422 1.72 -22.04 -28.36
N GLU A 423 1.83 -23.35 -28.08
CA GLU A 423 1.46 -24.43 -29.00
C GLU A 423 -0.01 -24.35 -29.43
N HIS A 424 -0.93 -24.24 -28.47
CA HIS A 424 -2.36 -24.09 -28.74
C HIS A 424 -2.72 -22.75 -29.40
N ILE A 425 -2.02 -21.66 -29.06
CA ILE A 425 -2.20 -20.37 -29.72
C ILE A 425 -1.76 -20.48 -31.19
N ALA A 426 -0.64 -21.15 -31.49
CA ALA A 426 -0.16 -21.38 -32.86
C ALA A 426 -1.17 -22.16 -33.71
N GLN A 427 -1.75 -23.25 -33.17
CA GLN A 427 -2.82 -24.02 -33.81
C GLN A 427 -4.09 -23.18 -34.10
N LYS A 428 -4.37 -22.15 -33.28
CA LYS A 428 -5.55 -21.29 -33.43
C LYS A 428 -5.34 -20.05 -34.29
N VAL A 429 -4.11 -19.52 -34.39
CA VAL A 429 -3.77 -18.41 -35.30
C VAL A 429 -3.52 -18.92 -36.72
N PHE A 430 -2.92 -20.10 -36.88
CA PHE A 430 -2.53 -20.66 -38.18
C PHE A 430 -3.12 -22.07 -38.41
N PRO A 431 -4.46 -22.22 -38.53
CA PRO A 431 -5.13 -23.52 -38.61
C PRO A 431 -4.85 -24.30 -39.90
N GLU A 432 -4.38 -23.65 -40.97
CA GLU A 432 -4.00 -24.30 -42.24
C GLU A 432 -2.52 -24.72 -42.31
N GLN A 433 -1.70 -24.35 -41.31
CA GLN A 433 -0.26 -24.64 -41.28
C GLN A 433 0.09 -25.81 -40.34
N PRO A 434 1.18 -26.55 -40.60
CA PRO A 434 1.73 -27.51 -39.64
C PRO A 434 2.11 -26.83 -38.33
N LEU A 435 1.80 -27.45 -37.19
CA LEU A 435 2.12 -26.93 -35.85
C LEU A 435 3.59 -26.47 -35.73
N ASP A 436 4.51 -27.28 -36.25
CA ASP A 436 5.96 -27.01 -36.25
C ASP A 436 6.30 -25.63 -36.84
N ASP A 437 5.74 -25.30 -38.00
CA ASP A 437 5.99 -24.02 -38.67
C ASP A 437 5.18 -22.88 -38.00
N SER A 438 3.93 -23.15 -37.61
CA SER A 438 3.06 -22.21 -36.89
C SER A 438 3.65 -21.71 -35.58
N LEU A 439 4.27 -22.59 -34.78
CA LEU A 439 4.87 -22.25 -33.49
C LEU A 439 6.12 -21.39 -33.69
N ILE A 440 7.00 -21.77 -34.63
CA ILE A 440 8.17 -20.96 -34.96
C ILE A 440 7.75 -19.60 -35.52
N GLN A 441 6.70 -19.52 -36.35
CA GLN A 441 6.17 -18.24 -36.84
C GLN A 441 5.64 -17.36 -35.70
N ILE A 442 4.91 -17.91 -34.72
CA ILE A 442 4.49 -17.14 -33.53
C ILE A 442 5.70 -16.63 -32.74
N VAL A 443 6.70 -17.48 -32.50
CA VAL A 443 7.90 -17.10 -31.74
C VAL A 443 8.66 -15.98 -32.45
N THR A 444 9.02 -16.13 -33.72
CA THR A 444 9.90 -15.18 -34.42
C THR A 444 9.16 -13.92 -34.89
N GLU A 445 7.97 -14.05 -35.48
CA GLU A 445 7.27 -12.92 -36.10
C GLU A 445 6.38 -12.12 -35.14
N TYR A 446 6.11 -12.62 -33.92
CA TYR A 446 5.28 -11.91 -32.94
C TYR A 446 5.97 -11.76 -31.58
N ILE A 447 6.37 -12.88 -30.95
CA ILE A 447 6.82 -12.83 -29.54
C ILE A 447 8.21 -12.21 -29.40
N LEU A 448 9.21 -12.62 -30.20
CA LEU A 448 10.56 -12.05 -30.12
C LEU A 448 10.63 -10.56 -30.48
N LYS A 449 9.62 -10.01 -31.20
CA LYS A 449 9.53 -8.56 -31.43
C LYS A 449 9.27 -7.78 -30.14
N LEU A 450 8.67 -8.40 -29.11
CA LEU A 450 8.48 -7.80 -27.79
C LEU A 450 9.81 -7.39 -27.13
N GLU A 451 10.89 -8.15 -27.37
CA GLU A 451 12.25 -7.88 -26.86
C GLU A 451 12.72 -6.47 -27.22
N ASN A 452 12.41 -6.01 -28.44
CA ASN A 452 12.81 -4.70 -28.95
C ASN A 452 11.87 -3.55 -28.53
N THR A 453 10.61 -3.88 -28.18
CA THR A 453 9.63 -2.89 -27.69
C THR A 453 9.60 -2.76 -26.17
N TRP A 454 10.32 -3.61 -25.44
CA TRP A 454 10.29 -3.60 -23.98
C TRP A 454 11.03 -2.38 -23.43
N ASN A 455 10.32 -1.47 -22.75
CA ASN A 455 10.97 -0.32 -22.13
C ASN A 455 11.84 -0.79 -20.95
N ASP A 456 13.16 -0.61 -21.10
CA ASP A 456 14.24 -1.06 -20.20
C ASP A 456 13.92 -0.80 -18.71
N GLU A 457 13.25 0.33 -18.43
CA GLU A 457 12.69 0.77 -17.15
C GLU A 457 11.96 -0.30 -16.33
N ARG A 458 11.51 -1.42 -16.91
CA ARG A 458 10.77 -2.49 -16.20
C ARG A 458 11.48 -3.84 -16.07
N GLY A 459 12.52 -4.14 -16.84
CA GLY A 459 13.24 -5.43 -16.78
C GLY A 459 14.16 -5.54 -15.55
N VAL A 460 14.45 -6.75 -15.05
CA VAL A 460 15.39 -6.95 -13.93
C VAL A 460 16.82 -6.46 -14.29
N SER A 461 17.12 -6.37 -15.58
CA SER A 461 18.42 -6.13 -16.22
C SER A 461 18.62 -4.71 -16.80
N SER A 462 17.81 -3.73 -16.34
CA SER A 462 17.68 -2.40 -16.97
C SER A 462 18.97 -1.65 -17.25
N SER A 463 19.04 -1.01 -18.42
CA SER A 463 20.07 0.00 -18.73
C SER A 463 20.15 1.14 -17.71
N ASN A 464 19.04 1.56 -17.07
CA ASN A 464 19.09 2.57 -16.01
C ASN A 464 20.02 2.15 -14.85
N ILE A 465 19.89 0.92 -14.34
CA ILE A 465 20.79 0.43 -13.28
C ILE A 465 22.23 0.31 -13.82
N LYS A 466 22.44 -0.13 -15.07
CA LYS A 466 23.79 -0.15 -15.67
C LYS A 466 24.42 1.24 -15.73
N ASN A 467 23.64 2.28 -16.05
CA ASN A 467 24.07 3.68 -16.07
C ASN A 467 24.36 4.21 -14.65
N GLN A 468 23.52 3.86 -13.67
CA GLN A 468 23.76 4.18 -12.25
C GLN A 468 25.05 3.50 -11.74
N MET A 469 25.29 2.22 -12.06
CA MET A 469 26.52 1.49 -11.72
C MET A 469 27.76 2.07 -12.41
N GLU A 470 27.64 2.61 -13.63
CA GLU A 470 28.73 3.35 -14.27
C GLU A 470 29.02 4.67 -13.55
N ALA A 471 27.99 5.37 -13.06
CA ALA A 471 28.17 6.58 -12.25
C ALA A 471 28.85 6.30 -10.89
N LEU A 472 28.66 5.11 -10.30
CA LEU A 472 29.39 4.68 -9.09
C LEU A 472 30.91 4.56 -9.30
N ARG A 473 31.39 4.50 -10.55
CA ARG A 473 32.83 4.48 -10.88
C ARG A 473 33.52 5.84 -10.83
N ASN A 474 32.77 6.92 -10.56
CA ASN A 474 33.36 8.24 -10.31
C ASN A 474 34.31 8.16 -9.08
N PRO A 475 35.58 8.61 -9.17
CA PRO A 475 36.53 8.59 -8.06
C PRO A 475 36.02 9.20 -6.74
N GLU A 476 35.23 10.27 -6.80
CA GLU A 476 34.65 10.89 -5.60
C GLU A 476 33.57 10.01 -4.95
N VAL A 477 32.81 9.28 -5.78
CA VAL A 477 31.81 8.29 -5.32
C VAL A 477 32.53 7.08 -4.71
N ILE A 478 33.59 6.58 -5.33
CA ILE A 478 34.44 5.51 -4.78
C ILE A 478 35.03 5.93 -3.41
N GLU A 479 35.42 7.19 -3.22
CA GLU A 479 35.91 7.68 -1.92
C GLU A 479 34.82 7.62 -0.84
N ILE A 480 33.61 8.15 -1.09
CA ILE A 480 32.53 8.09 -0.10
C ILE A 480 32.03 6.66 0.13
N LEU A 481 31.95 5.79 -0.90
CA LEU A 481 31.64 4.37 -0.70
C LEU A 481 32.67 3.69 0.22
N SER A 482 33.95 4.04 0.09
CA SER A 482 35.03 3.58 0.98
C SER A 482 34.93 4.15 2.41
N ILE A 483 34.16 5.21 2.64
CA ILE A 483 33.83 5.74 3.97
C ILE A 483 32.56 5.08 4.52
N VAL A 484 31.54 4.90 3.68
CA VAL A 484 30.27 4.24 4.01
C VAL A 484 30.50 2.77 4.38
N HIS A 485 31.31 2.02 3.62
CA HIS A 485 31.68 0.63 3.92
C HIS A 485 32.21 0.48 5.35
N ARG A 486 33.24 1.25 5.72
CA ARG A 486 33.80 1.28 7.08
C ARG A 486 32.78 1.66 8.16
N SER A 487 31.82 2.53 7.82
CA SER A 487 30.78 3.01 8.74
C SER A 487 29.60 2.04 8.87
N ILE A 488 29.34 1.20 7.85
CA ILE A 488 28.15 0.33 7.78
C ILE A 488 28.46 -1.16 8.00
N ILE A 489 29.71 -1.60 7.85
CA ILE A 489 30.09 -3.02 7.89
C ILE A 489 29.70 -3.73 9.20
N PHE A 490 29.75 -3.03 10.33
CA PHE A 490 29.26 -3.57 11.61
C PHE A 490 27.77 -3.91 11.56
N TYR A 491 26.97 -3.06 10.91
CA TYR A 491 25.53 -3.27 10.76
C TYR A 491 25.20 -4.32 9.70
N TYR A 492 25.92 -4.35 8.57
CA TYR A 492 25.79 -5.39 7.54
C TYR A 492 25.88 -6.80 8.14
N ARG A 493 26.90 -7.04 8.99
CA ARG A 493 27.15 -8.33 9.66
C ARG A 493 26.05 -8.78 10.63
N ALA A 494 25.10 -7.92 10.97
CA ALA A 494 23.91 -8.26 11.77
C ALA A 494 22.69 -8.71 10.94
N TYR A 495 22.83 -8.77 9.60
CA TYR A 495 21.80 -9.25 8.66
C TYR A 495 22.37 -10.20 7.59
N SER A 496 23.68 -10.32 7.45
CA SER A 496 24.33 -11.34 6.61
C SER A 496 24.27 -12.74 7.26
N SER A 497 24.53 -13.76 6.44
CA SER A 497 24.80 -15.13 6.91
C SER A 497 26.18 -15.23 7.61
N PRO A 498 26.47 -16.35 8.30
CA PRO A 498 27.81 -16.62 8.85
C PRO A 498 28.92 -16.72 7.80
N ALA A 499 28.58 -16.91 6.52
CA ALA A 499 29.53 -16.90 5.40
C ALA A 499 29.89 -15.47 4.92
N GLY A 500 29.36 -14.43 5.56
CA GLY A 500 29.54 -13.03 5.14
C GLY A 500 28.63 -12.59 3.99
N LEU A 501 27.86 -13.51 3.39
CA LEU A 501 26.94 -13.23 2.27
C LEU A 501 25.53 -12.89 2.76
N MET A 502 24.85 -11.94 2.10
CA MET A 502 23.51 -11.46 2.45
C MET A 502 22.48 -11.84 1.37
N GLY A 503 21.45 -12.61 1.75
CA GLY A 503 20.29 -12.89 0.90
C GLY A 503 19.22 -11.79 0.96
N PHE A 504 18.27 -11.77 0.02
CA PHE A 504 17.28 -10.68 -0.11
C PHE A 504 16.44 -10.45 1.16
N GLU A 505 16.12 -11.50 1.94
CA GLU A 505 15.41 -11.32 3.21
C GLU A 505 16.24 -10.48 4.21
N GLY A 506 17.54 -10.74 4.31
CA GLY A 506 18.47 -9.97 5.13
C GLY A 506 18.56 -8.51 4.68
N PHE A 507 18.69 -8.29 3.37
CA PHE A 507 18.74 -6.96 2.76
C PHE A 507 17.45 -6.15 2.98
N LEU A 508 16.28 -6.78 2.77
CA LEU A 508 14.99 -6.15 3.01
C LEU A 508 14.74 -5.86 4.50
N LYS A 509 15.18 -6.77 5.39
CA LYS A 509 15.08 -6.60 6.85
C LYS A 509 16.00 -5.48 7.35
N PHE A 510 17.20 -5.35 6.78
CA PHE A 510 18.06 -4.18 6.98
C PHE A 510 17.34 -2.90 6.52
N CYS A 511 16.84 -2.86 5.29
CA CYS A 511 16.13 -1.69 4.75
C CYS A 511 14.90 -1.29 5.60
N LYS A 512 14.22 -2.26 6.21
CA LYS A 512 13.10 -2.02 7.13
C LYS A 512 13.58 -1.47 8.49
N ASP A 513 14.50 -2.17 9.15
CA ASP A 513 15.00 -1.80 10.48
C ASP A 513 15.65 -0.38 10.44
N PHE A 514 16.28 0.00 9.32
CA PHE A 514 16.89 1.31 9.08
C PHE A 514 15.96 2.38 8.47
N SER A 515 14.65 2.13 8.34
CA SER A 515 13.67 3.09 7.80
C SER A 515 13.93 3.56 6.36
N ILE A 516 14.49 2.70 5.51
CA ILE A 516 14.57 2.88 4.05
C ILE A 516 13.28 2.36 3.39
N PHE A 517 12.77 1.22 3.85
CA PHE A 517 11.48 0.65 3.44
C PHE A 517 10.47 0.71 4.61
N PRO A 518 9.23 1.22 4.41
CA PRO A 518 8.64 1.74 3.17
C PRO A 518 8.81 3.26 2.98
N ASP A 519 9.57 3.94 3.84
CA ASP A 519 9.62 5.40 3.95
C ASP A 519 10.26 6.10 2.73
N LEU A 520 11.31 5.51 2.15
CA LEU A 520 12.08 6.08 1.04
C LEU A 520 11.83 5.34 -0.28
N ILE A 521 11.93 4.00 -0.28
CA ILE A 521 11.87 3.18 -1.50
C ILE A 521 10.91 1.98 -1.33
N ALA A 522 10.19 1.66 -2.42
CA ALA A 522 9.29 0.51 -2.49
C ALA A 522 10.04 -0.84 -2.62
N LYS A 523 9.47 -1.89 -2.00
CA LYS A 523 10.03 -3.26 -1.98
C LYS A 523 10.43 -3.79 -3.38
N SER A 524 9.70 -3.42 -4.42
CA SER A 524 9.94 -3.82 -5.81
C SER A 524 11.27 -3.28 -6.37
N LYS A 525 11.60 -2.00 -6.13
CA LYS A 525 12.89 -1.42 -6.54
C LYS A 525 14.04 -2.04 -5.75
N LEU A 526 13.85 -2.29 -4.45
CA LEU A 526 14.86 -2.97 -3.61
C LEU A 526 15.17 -4.39 -4.08
N LEU A 527 14.17 -5.18 -4.48
CA LEU A 527 14.41 -6.50 -5.10
C LEU A 527 15.18 -6.36 -6.41
N ARG A 528 14.81 -5.40 -7.26
CA ARG A 528 15.47 -5.18 -8.55
C ARG A 528 16.96 -4.88 -8.37
N PHE A 529 17.30 -3.91 -7.52
CA PHE A 529 18.70 -3.61 -7.17
C PHE A 529 19.42 -4.87 -6.65
N PHE A 530 18.81 -5.58 -5.69
CA PHE A 530 19.39 -6.80 -5.12
C PHE A 530 19.66 -7.88 -6.19
N CYS A 531 18.69 -8.20 -7.05
CA CYS A 531 18.85 -9.20 -8.10
C CYS A 531 19.85 -8.75 -9.18
N THR A 532 19.96 -7.46 -9.51
CA THR A 532 21.01 -6.99 -10.42
C THR A 532 22.40 -7.21 -9.80
N LEU A 533 22.58 -6.89 -8.51
CA LEU A 533 23.83 -7.05 -7.78
C LEU A 533 24.22 -8.53 -7.57
N ALA A 534 23.27 -9.40 -7.21
CA ALA A 534 23.50 -10.84 -7.07
C ALA A 534 23.88 -11.51 -8.40
N ASN A 535 23.29 -11.07 -9.53
CA ASN A 535 23.70 -11.53 -10.86
C ASN A 535 25.14 -11.09 -11.23
N ILE A 536 25.61 -9.93 -10.75
CA ILE A 536 27.01 -9.51 -10.90
C ILE A 536 27.93 -10.41 -10.05
N HIS A 537 27.57 -10.67 -8.79
CA HIS A 537 28.31 -11.57 -7.89
C HIS A 537 28.55 -12.95 -8.53
N ALA A 538 27.49 -13.56 -9.07
CA ALA A 538 27.53 -14.86 -9.72
C ALA A 538 28.42 -14.90 -10.98
N GLN A 539 28.62 -13.77 -11.66
CA GLN A 539 29.55 -13.65 -12.78
C GLN A 539 31.00 -13.47 -12.32
N THR A 540 31.24 -12.75 -11.21
CA THR A 540 32.59 -12.51 -10.68
C THR A 540 33.21 -13.71 -9.95
N GLU A 541 32.42 -14.60 -9.36
CA GLU A 541 32.94 -15.73 -8.57
C GLU A 541 33.35 -17.00 -9.37
N GLN A 542 33.11 -17.08 -10.69
CA GLN A 542 33.44 -18.28 -11.50
C GLN A 542 34.54 -18.13 -12.61
N PRO A 543 35.69 -17.42 -12.44
CA PRO A 543 36.53 -17.11 -13.62
C PRO A 543 37.44 -18.24 -14.17
N GLU A 544 37.90 -19.22 -13.36
CA GLU A 544 39.17 -19.93 -13.70
C GLU A 544 39.16 -21.47 -13.92
N ILE A 545 38.04 -22.21 -13.78
CA ILE A 545 38.08 -23.70 -13.81
C ILE A 545 37.17 -24.35 -14.88
N SER A 546 37.08 -23.78 -16.09
CA SER A 546 36.30 -24.38 -17.19
C SER A 546 36.78 -24.01 -18.61
N LEU A 547 38.04 -24.33 -18.93
CA LEU A 547 38.63 -24.08 -20.28
C LEU A 547 39.00 -25.36 -21.05
N SER A 548 38.63 -26.55 -20.57
CA SER A 548 39.20 -27.81 -21.07
C SER A 548 38.29 -29.06 -21.00
N GLN A 549 36.97 -28.93 -21.15
CA GLN A 549 36.13 -30.04 -21.67
C GLN A 549 34.81 -29.56 -22.28
N SER A 550 34.74 -29.56 -23.61
CA SER A 550 33.55 -29.21 -24.39
C SER A 550 32.62 -30.41 -24.57
N THR A 551 31.94 -30.81 -23.50
CA THR A 551 30.78 -31.72 -23.58
C THR A 551 29.53 -30.95 -23.21
N ILE A 552 28.71 -30.64 -24.22
CA ILE A 552 27.42 -29.98 -24.07
C ILE A 552 26.44 -31.01 -23.48
N PHE A 553 26.45 -31.11 -22.16
CA PHE A 553 25.47 -31.84 -21.37
C PHE A 553 24.92 -30.90 -20.31
N GLU A 554 23.62 -31.01 -20.05
CA GLU A 554 22.83 -30.07 -19.26
C GLU A 554 23.49 -29.74 -17.91
N LYS A 555 24.07 -28.54 -17.79
CA LYS A 555 24.35 -27.92 -16.48
C LYS A 555 23.00 -27.48 -15.89
N LYS A 556 22.22 -28.48 -15.48
CA LYS A 556 20.83 -28.43 -15.03
C LYS A 556 20.64 -27.19 -14.17
N VAL A 557 19.90 -26.20 -14.69
CA VAL A 557 19.71 -24.90 -14.03
C VAL A 557 18.77 -25.10 -12.86
N THR A 558 19.30 -25.62 -11.76
CA THR A 558 18.65 -25.60 -10.46
C THR A 558 18.43 -24.14 -10.10
N THR A 559 17.17 -23.71 -10.11
CA THR A 559 16.71 -22.32 -9.92
C THR A 559 16.96 -21.75 -8.52
N ASN A 560 17.88 -22.35 -7.78
CA ASN A 560 18.39 -21.93 -6.48
C ASN A 560 19.81 -21.35 -6.66
N ALA A 561 20.01 -20.53 -7.71
CA ALA A 561 21.31 -20.00 -8.12
C ALA A 561 21.78 -18.84 -7.22
N VAL A 562 21.87 -19.10 -5.91
CA VAL A 562 22.59 -18.30 -4.90
C VAL A 562 22.27 -16.79 -5.00
N ASP A 563 21.01 -16.43 -4.72
CA ASP A 563 20.53 -15.04 -4.55
C ASP A 563 21.16 -14.33 -3.33
N PHE A 564 22.46 -14.04 -3.41
CA PHE A 564 23.25 -13.40 -2.35
C PHE A 564 24.14 -12.28 -2.91
N ILE A 565 24.42 -11.30 -2.06
CA ILE A 565 25.42 -10.23 -2.29
C ILE A 565 26.46 -10.22 -1.16
N ASP A 566 27.61 -9.61 -1.40
CA ASP A 566 28.68 -9.44 -0.42
C ASP A 566 28.65 -8.05 0.26
N GLU A 567 29.67 -7.72 1.05
CA GLU A 567 29.77 -6.42 1.72
C GLU A 567 30.07 -5.23 0.78
N HIS A 568 30.64 -5.44 -0.40
CA HIS A 568 30.87 -4.38 -1.39
C HIS A 568 29.61 -4.07 -2.20
N LEU A 569 28.98 -5.09 -2.80
CA LEU A 569 27.73 -4.96 -3.55
C LEU A 569 26.59 -4.43 -2.66
N PHE A 570 26.59 -4.75 -1.36
CA PHE A 570 25.67 -4.13 -0.40
C PHE A 570 25.84 -2.61 -0.30
N VAL A 571 27.09 -2.12 -0.27
CA VAL A 571 27.40 -0.68 -0.19
C VAL A 571 27.05 0.04 -1.51
N GLU A 572 27.30 -0.59 -2.66
CA GLU A 572 26.80 -0.11 -3.96
C GLU A 572 25.27 -0.05 -3.99
N GLY A 573 24.60 -1.07 -3.43
CA GLY A 573 23.15 -1.09 -3.25
C GLY A 573 22.60 0.07 -2.41
N LEU A 574 23.35 0.55 -1.41
CA LEU A 574 22.99 1.76 -0.65
C LEU A 574 23.13 3.04 -1.49
N ALA A 575 24.05 3.10 -2.44
CA ALA A 575 24.18 4.24 -3.35
C ALA A 575 23.12 4.24 -4.46
N LEU A 576 22.74 3.06 -4.99
CA LEU A 576 21.56 2.93 -5.86
C LEU A 576 20.28 3.36 -5.14
N ILE A 577 20.17 3.08 -3.83
CA ILE A 577 19.10 3.59 -2.98
C ILE A 577 19.20 5.11 -2.83
N ALA A 578 20.39 5.69 -2.60
CA ALA A 578 20.56 7.14 -2.44
C ALA A 578 20.17 7.94 -3.70
N GLU A 579 20.53 7.45 -4.89
CA GLU A 579 20.18 8.10 -6.16
C GLU A 579 18.69 8.03 -6.52
N GLU A 580 17.97 7.03 -5.99
CA GLU A 580 16.55 6.80 -6.27
C GLU A 580 15.62 7.55 -5.29
N VAL A 581 16.18 8.26 -4.29
CA VAL A 581 15.42 9.12 -3.37
C VAL A 581 15.09 10.47 -4.03
N LEU A 582 13.84 10.90 -3.91
CA LEU A 582 13.40 12.21 -4.39
C LEU A 582 13.71 13.31 -3.37
N TYR A 583 14.74 14.10 -3.67
CA TYR A 583 15.10 15.31 -2.91
C TYR A 583 14.29 16.52 -3.36
N LYS A 584 14.48 17.66 -2.69
CA LYS A 584 13.88 18.95 -3.08
C LYS A 584 14.98 19.87 -3.62
N GLU A 585 14.61 20.78 -4.52
CA GLU A 585 15.54 21.77 -5.06
C GLU A 585 16.23 22.62 -3.97
N PRO A 586 17.54 22.92 -4.11
CA PRO A 586 18.45 22.45 -5.16
C PRO A 586 18.72 20.94 -5.05
N GLU A 587 18.74 20.22 -6.17
CA GLU A 587 19.04 18.79 -6.14
C GLU A 587 20.48 18.54 -5.65
N PRO A 588 20.68 17.70 -4.62
CA PRO A 588 22.01 17.33 -4.16
C PRO A 588 22.73 16.44 -5.17
N ASN A 589 24.06 16.48 -5.16
CA ASN A 589 24.92 15.57 -5.92
C ASN A 589 25.01 14.18 -5.26
N THR A 590 25.57 13.18 -5.96
CA THR A 590 25.67 11.78 -5.48
C THR A 590 26.29 11.64 -4.08
N VAL A 591 27.33 12.41 -3.76
CA VAL A 591 28.01 12.39 -2.45
C VAL A 591 27.07 12.92 -1.35
N GLU A 592 26.39 14.04 -1.62
CA GLU A 592 25.38 14.61 -0.72
C GLU A 592 24.18 13.67 -0.54
N ARG A 593 23.69 13.02 -1.61
CA ARG A 593 22.61 12.01 -1.56
C ARG A 593 22.96 10.87 -0.61
N ILE A 594 24.16 10.31 -0.74
CA ILE A 594 24.69 9.25 0.12
C ILE A 594 24.83 9.73 1.57
N CYS A 595 25.35 10.93 1.81
CA CYS A 595 25.42 11.54 3.15
C CYS A 595 24.04 11.69 3.80
N PHE A 596 23.04 12.22 3.09
CA PHE A 596 21.67 12.37 3.60
C PHE A 596 20.97 11.02 3.86
N LEU A 597 21.21 10.01 3.03
CA LEU A 597 20.71 8.65 3.28
C LEU A 597 21.30 8.10 4.59
N MET A 598 22.63 8.21 4.75
CA MET A 598 23.32 7.76 5.96
C MET A 598 22.85 8.51 7.22
N GLU A 599 22.54 9.81 7.11
CA GLU A 599 21.95 10.57 8.22
C GLU A 599 20.54 10.09 8.56
N ARG A 600 19.68 9.91 7.56
CA ARG A 600 18.33 9.36 7.76
C ARG A 600 18.36 7.98 8.42
N MET A 601 19.35 7.17 8.07
CA MET A 601 19.59 5.84 8.66
C MET A 601 20.11 5.90 10.10
N SER A 602 21.02 6.83 10.44
CA SER A 602 21.51 6.97 11.83
C SER A 602 20.41 7.47 12.79
N GLN A 603 19.45 8.24 12.27
CA GLN A 603 18.26 8.71 12.99
C GLN A 603 17.14 7.63 13.14
N SER A 604 17.34 6.41 12.64
CA SER A 604 16.35 5.32 12.68
C SER A 604 16.44 4.45 13.94
N GLU A 605 15.53 3.47 14.09
CA GLU A 605 15.69 2.44 15.13
C GLU A 605 16.83 1.43 14.82
N GLY A 606 17.27 1.33 13.57
CA GLY A 606 18.23 0.34 13.06
C GLY A 606 19.50 0.19 13.90
N PRO A 607 20.23 1.28 14.23
CA PRO A 607 21.40 1.20 15.10
C PRO A 607 21.09 0.63 16.48
N THR A 608 19.95 1.04 17.08
CA THR A 608 19.50 0.56 18.40
C THR A 608 18.99 -0.88 18.35
N ILE A 609 18.51 -1.36 17.21
CA ILE A 609 18.17 -2.77 16.97
C ILE A 609 19.44 -3.62 16.88
N VAL A 610 20.45 -3.18 16.14
CA VAL A 610 21.72 -3.93 15.98
C VAL A 610 22.53 -3.98 17.27
N LEU A 611 22.68 -2.86 17.98
CA LEU A 611 23.34 -2.84 19.31
C LEU A 611 22.75 -3.90 20.26
N ARG A 612 21.41 -4.04 20.28
CA ARG A 612 20.72 -5.09 21.05
C ARG A 612 21.01 -6.51 20.53
N LYS A 613 21.01 -6.73 19.20
CA LYS A 613 21.36 -8.04 18.59
C LYS A 613 22.78 -8.48 18.97
N VAL A 614 23.73 -7.56 19.05
CA VAL A 614 25.15 -7.81 19.38
C VAL A 614 25.43 -7.71 20.90
N GLY A 615 24.40 -7.76 21.74
CA GLY A 615 24.54 -7.80 23.21
C GLY A 615 25.13 -6.54 23.84
N HIS A 616 25.25 -5.44 23.10
CA HIS A 616 25.83 -4.19 23.58
C HIS A 616 24.79 -3.41 24.41
N ASN A 617 24.82 -3.62 25.72
CA ASN A 617 24.08 -2.82 26.68
C ASN A 617 24.57 -1.35 26.65
N ARG A 618 23.64 -0.41 26.87
CA ARG A 618 23.76 1.03 26.57
C ARG A 618 24.97 1.82 27.13
N ASN A 619 25.80 1.23 27.99
CA ASN A 619 26.72 1.99 28.84
C ASN A 619 28.22 1.78 28.55
N SER A 620 28.63 0.85 27.66
CA SER A 620 30.03 0.40 27.60
C SER A 620 30.80 0.64 26.29
N CYS A 621 30.18 1.06 25.18
CA CYS A 621 30.91 1.31 23.92
C CYS A 621 30.15 2.25 22.93
N ALA A 622 29.52 3.32 23.44
CA ALA A 622 28.63 4.16 22.62
C ALA A 622 29.34 4.98 21.52
N GLU A 623 30.60 5.37 21.73
CA GLU A 623 31.32 6.28 20.82
C GLU A 623 31.89 5.58 19.57
N CYS A 624 32.10 4.26 19.60
CA CYS A 624 32.71 3.52 18.49
C CYS A 624 31.74 3.19 17.33
N GLN A 625 30.48 3.61 17.40
CA GLN A 625 29.41 3.19 16.46
C GLN A 625 28.42 4.31 16.11
N ASP A 626 28.87 5.56 16.00
CA ASP A 626 28.10 6.57 15.25
C ASP A 626 28.44 6.45 13.76
N MET A 627 27.45 6.01 12.97
CA MET A 627 27.50 5.89 11.50
C MET A 627 28.02 7.14 10.79
N LEU A 628 27.89 8.31 11.43
CA LEU A 628 28.24 9.60 10.84
C LEU A 628 29.61 10.14 11.25
N VAL A 629 30.34 9.49 12.16
CA VAL A 629 31.66 10.01 12.63
C VAL A 629 32.63 10.20 11.47
N HIS A 630 32.75 9.22 10.57
CA HIS A 630 33.66 9.33 9.43
C HIS A 630 33.13 10.25 8.32
N LEU A 631 31.81 10.39 8.18
CA LEU A 631 31.18 11.27 7.18
C LEU A 631 31.26 12.74 7.61
N ARG A 632 30.89 13.07 8.86
CA ARG A 632 31.04 14.41 9.45
C ARG A 632 32.49 14.89 9.50
N ALA A 633 33.45 13.97 9.68
CA ALA A 633 34.87 14.29 9.64
C ALA A 633 35.41 14.58 8.22
N ARG A 634 34.70 14.15 7.16
CA ARG A 634 35.10 14.36 5.76
C ARG A 634 34.30 15.46 5.05
N TYR A 635 33.04 15.62 5.45
CA TYR A 635 32.03 16.51 4.86
C TYR A 635 31.23 17.28 5.96
N PRO A 636 31.89 18.06 6.84
CA PRO A 636 31.23 18.73 7.97
C PRO A 636 30.13 19.72 7.54
N GLU A 637 30.30 20.37 6.39
CA GLU A 637 29.41 21.40 5.83
C GLU A 637 27.95 20.96 5.60
N ILE A 638 27.68 19.66 5.65
CA ILE A 638 26.36 19.06 5.38
C ILE A 638 25.42 19.10 6.62
N PHE A 639 25.91 19.36 7.86
CA PHE A 639 25.23 18.88 9.09
C PHE A 639 24.77 19.89 10.20
N GLU A 640 24.89 21.23 10.08
CA GLU A 640 24.97 22.13 11.29
C GLU A 640 23.69 22.82 11.87
N PHE A 641 22.44 22.51 11.50
CA PHE A 641 21.44 23.61 11.34
C PHE A 641 20.50 24.18 12.46
N ALA A 642 20.02 23.50 13.54
CA ALA A 642 18.86 24.06 14.33
C ALA A 642 18.55 23.60 15.79
N ALA A 643 18.26 24.54 16.73
CA ALA A 643 17.45 24.36 17.99
C ALA A 643 17.15 25.67 18.79
N THR A 644 15.93 25.89 19.38
CA THR A 644 15.66 26.57 20.71
C THR A 644 14.17 26.89 21.14
N THR A 645 13.87 26.84 22.47
CA THR A 645 12.82 27.53 23.31
C THR A 645 11.31 27.08 23.42
N GLN A 646 10.67 27.40 24.57
CA GLN A 646 9.30 26.99 25.02
C GLN A 646 8.64 27.98 26.05
N LYS A 647 7.32 27.92 26.36
CA LYS A 647 6.66 28.67 27.47
C LYS A 647 5.39 28.03 28.11
N VAL A 648 4.58 28.80 28.86
CA VAL A 648 3.38 28.41 29.67
C VAL A 648 2.07 28.85 28.97
N GLY A 649 0.89 28.41 29.44
CA GLY A 649 -0.42 28.65 28.81
C GLY A 649 -1.61 28.27 29.72
N PHE A 650 -2.60 27.56 29.17
CA PHE A 650 -3.91 28.14 28.90
C PHE A 650 -5.04 27.99 29.96
N ASN A 651 -5.14 26.91 30.77
CA ASN A 651 -6.34 26.47 31.56
C ASN A 651 -7.14 27.55 32.31
N ASP A 652 -6.48 28.61 32.77
CA ASP A 652 -7.09 29.75 33.49
C ASP A 652 -8.23 30.45 32.74
N VAL A 653 -8.32 30.29 31.41
CA VAL A 653 -9.24 31.07 30.55
C VAL A 653 -10.65 30.45 30.38
N LEU A 654 -10.85 29.16 30.65
CA LEU A 654 -12.17 28.52 30.47
C LEU A 654 -13.19 28.83 31.59
N ALA A 655 -12.74 29.34 32.74
CA ALA A 655 -13.55 29.43 33.94
C ALA A 655 -14.67 30.50 33.92
N GLU A 656 -14.58 31.48 33.03
CA GLU A 656 -15.43 32.69 33.05
C GLU A 656 -16.70 32.62 32.18
N LEU A 657 -16.99 31.48 31.52
CA LEU A 657 -18.23 31.34 30.74
C LEU A 657 -19.47 31.32 31.66
N PRO A 658 -20.49 32.16 31.41
CA PRO A 658 -21.67 32.25 32.27
C PRO A 658 -22.48 30.95 32.22
N ARG A 659 -22.75 30.39 33.40
CA ARG A 659 -23.55 29.16 33.57
C ARG A 659 -25.04 29.48 33.49
N LYS A 660 -25.85 28.50 33.08
CA LYS A 660 -27.33 28.62 33.05
C LYS A 660 -27.86 29.07 34.42
N ILE A 661 -28.68 30.11 34.42
CA ILE A 661 -29.70 30.30 35.46
C ILE A 661 -30.86 29.40 35.04
N ASN A 662 -31.34 28.55 35.95
CA ASN A 662 -32.48 27.66 35.73
C ASN A 662 -33.81 28.42 35.88
#